data_AF-A0A8S3SRT0-F1
#
_entry.id   AF-A0A8S3SRT0-F1
#
_cell.length_a   1.000
_cell.length_b   1.000
_cell.length_c   1.000
_cell.angle_alpha   90.00
_cell.angle_beta   90.00
_cell.angle_gamma   90.00
#
_symmetry.space_group_name_H-M   'P 1'
#
loop_
_entity.id
_entity.type
_entity.pdbx_description
1 polymer ?
#
loop_
_entity_poly.entity_id
_entity_poly.type
_entity_poly.pdbx_seq_one_letter_code
_entity_poly.pdbx_strand_id
1 'polypeptide(L)'
;MPFLPQDFRTFLKDEEKSQSMQFEGARFSTFSTFPDIPGIYATRLAEAGFFYSGNRRPLQMFFCGGGLRSWEPGDQPWIEHARCMPPLKCYPCVVCCKRTKTAERRNLSGEKNKEIRKYLVNKLFIRPQEVIEGVTCNKCRLFCGKEIQKKPTTKRNAEYLDKDPDFIPVVRSSSKHYIDCRSPPSIQLKFPSTTASHAQCVVCKRHGPKLVTVPNSARYDLFLQRLIILPQGFSCEQIVEKKSSSDFNRTEITNLLKQIRDIALKNSKKRIDFDSPTSLSESDIYNLTGLTKANFDDVCSKIQDSPMRDSHCRTIRQCIGIFMTKLKCGMSNRLLSTLFNLGRDATRRAISSARKYLVETFVPENLGFEHISRNNVINNHTRPLAQSLFGDITNPAILVVDGTYIYIQKSGNFQFQRRSFSMHKHRPLVKPMVFVTTSGYIVSVMGPYMGDGKNNDANIMTHIIKRNIEKITDWLQEDDILIVDRGFRDSLDLLNELGIKSEMPSFLGRGEKQHSVEESNTTRLVTKLRWIVESINGRIKFFRYLDKVLPTNQVPHIHDYVHIACSLINRYFKPMNIGDPEADELLGAKMLFLSKQINELKNKVENDGLDKRSYKWSKIDSTDFDIEFPRLNEEELRNLTLGTYQLKMAKSYTEEHFDSEGRYEVLISAEDQCLLSAKIQSRHISAKCYQLWISFNECVVLGWYCKCKIGGRVVGMCSHIASVIWYLGFGRYTDKQFRINNWGQYLLDAKNIPEPEEIDASDDEATVTEE
;
A
#
# COMPACT_ATOMS: atom_id res chain seq x y z
N MET A 1 -29.16 3.72 -39.09
CA MET A 1 -29.47 5.09 -38.64
C MET A 1 -29.54 6.00 -39.87
N PRO A 2 -30.70 6.60 -40.20
CA PRO A 2 -30.77 7.62 -41.25
C PRO A 2 -30.68 9.04 -40.66
N PHE A 3 -29.86 9.86 -41.31
CA PHE A 3 -29.88 11.33 -41.44
C PHE A 3 -29.99 12.21 -40.18
N LEU A 4 -28.82 12.63 -39.68
CA LEU A 4 -28.67 13.86 -38.89
C LEU A 4 -28.14 15.01 -39.78
N PRO A 5 -28.65 16.24 -39.63
CA PRO A 5 -28.21 17.40 -40.41
C PRO A 5 -26.71 17.71 -40.24
N GLN A 6 -26.09 18.25 -41.30
CA GLN A 6 -24.66 18.61 -41.36
C GLN A 6 -24.19 19.43 -40.14
N ASP A 7 -25.07 20.28 -39.59
CA ASP A 7 -24.78 21.21 -38.49
C ASP A 7 -24.57 20.53 -37.12
N PHE A 8 -25.15 19.35 -36.90
CA PHE A 8 -24.98 18.60 -35.64
C PHE A 8 -23.64 17.85 -35.56
N ARG A 9 -23.04 17.49 -36.70
CA ARG A 9 -21.68 16.91 -36.75
C ARG A 9 -20.59 17.92 -36.41
N THR A 10 -20.81 19.20 -36.67
CA THR A 10 -19.91 20.30 -36.27
C THR A 10 -19.98 20.57 -34.77
N PHE A 11 -21.17 20.54 -34.17
CA PHE A 11 -21.34 20.81 -32.74
C PHE A 11 -20.76 19.70 -31.85
N LEU A 12 -20.92 18.43 -32.24
CA LEU A 12 -20.33 17.29 -31.51
C LEU A 12 -18.80 17.23 -31.64
N LYS A 13 -18.23 17.70 -32.76
CA LYS A 13 -16.77 17.76 -32.96
C LYS A 13 -16.08 18.83 -32.11
N ASP A 14 -16.76 19.92 -31.78
CA ASP A 14 -16.19 20.99 -30.95
C ASP A 14 -16.22 20.67 -29.44
N GLU A 15 -17.22 19.92 -28.95
CA GLU A 15 -17.23 19.42 -27.56
C GLU A 15 -16.18 18.31 -27.32
N GLU A 16 -16.00 17.37 -28.25
CA GLU A 16 -14.93 16.34 -28.14
C GLU A 16 -13.53 16.95 -28.20
N LYS A 17 -13.30 17.96 -29.06
CA LYS A 17 -12.04 18.69 -29.10
C LYS A 17 -11.78 19.44 -27.79
N SER A 18 -12.77 20.15 -27.24
CA SER A 18 -12.61 20.90 -25.98
C SER A 18 -12.27 20.01 -24.78
N GLN A 19 -12.75 18.76 -24.76
CA GLN A 19 -12.48 17.82 -23.66
C GLN A 19 -11.09 17.17 -23.76
N SER A 20 -10.59 16.92 -24.97
CA SER A 20 -9.21 16.46 -25.21
C SER A 20 -8.15 17.52 -24.86
N MET A 21 -8.46 18.81 -25.08
CA MET A 21 -7.56 19.94 -24.84
C MET A 21 -7.37 20.27 -23.35
N GLN A 22 -7.94 19.49 -22.42
CA GLN A 22 -7.63 19.56 -20.99
C GLN A 22 -6.19 19.11 -20.71
N PHE A 23 -5.62 18.23 -21.53
CA PHE A 23 -4.26 17.74 -21.39
C PHE A 23 -3.27 18.64 -22.13
N GLU A 24 -2.20 19.07 -21.43
CA GLU A 24 -1.19 19.96 -21.99
C GLU A 24 -0.49 19.37 -23.22
N GLY A 25 -0.14 18.08 -23.20
CA GLY A 25 0.46 17.41 -24.35
C GLY A 25 -0.44 17.40 -25.59
N ALA A 26 -1.77 17.32 -25.40
CA ALA A 26 -2.74 17.42 -26.49
C ALA A 26 -2.89 18.85 -27.02
N ARG A 27 -2.68 19.87 -26.18
CA ARG A 27 -2.59 21.26 -26.63
C ARG A 27 -1.28 21.53 -27.36
N PHE A 28 -0.17 21.04 -26.84
CA PHE A 28 1.15 21.20 -27.43
C PHE A 28 1.22 20.64 -28.85
N SER A 29 0.63 19.45 -29.09
CA SER A 29 0.61 18.84 -30.43
C SER A 29 -0.14 19.67 -31.47
N THR A 30 -1.01 20.60 -31.07
CA THR A 30 -1.72 21.49 -32.01
C THR A 30 -0.84 22.57 -32.62
N PHE A 31 0.33 22.85 -32.02
CA PHE A 31 1.24 23.91 -32.47
C PHE A 31 2.21 23.45 -33.57
N SER A 32 2.08 22.23 -34.08
CA SER A 32 2.91 21.70 -35.17
C SER A 32 2.85 22.54 -36.46
N THR A 33 1.78 23.30 -36.65
CA THR A 33 1.56 24.20 -37.81
C THR A 33 1.51 25.68 -37.41
N PHE A 34 1.88 26.02 -36.17
CA PHE A 34 1.89 27.39 -35.70
C PHE A 34 3.11 28.15 -36.26
N PRO A 35 2.98 29.41 -36.71
CA PRO A 35 4.13 30.17 -37.22
C PRO A 35 5.20 30.34 -36.15
N ASP A 36 6.47 30.21 -36.53
CA ASP A 36 7.58 30.47 -35.63
C ASP A 36 7.71 31.99 -35.41
N ILE A 37 7.31 32.44 -34.22
CA ILE A 37 7.38 33.85 -33.81
C ILE A 37 8.51 33.96 -32.78
N PRO A 38 9.58 34.73 -33.05
CA PRO A 38 10.70 34.87 -32.14
C PRO A 38 10.26 35.24 -30.71
N GLY A 39 10.67 34.45 -29.73
CA GLY A 39 10.37 34.68 -28.31
C GLY A 39 9.03 34.12 -27.81
N ILE A 40 8.21 33.52 -28.68
CA ILE A 40 6.94 32.86 -28.31
C ILE A 40 7.07 31.36 -28.49
N TYR A 41 7.10 30.63 -27.36
CA TYR A 41 7.25 29.19 -27.36
C TYR A 41 5.90 28.48 -27.25
N ALA A 42 5.64 27.55 -28.18
CA ALA A 42 4.46 26.67 -28.16
C ALA A 42 4.27 25.93 -26.83
N THR A 43 5.38 25.57 -26.17
CA THR A 43 5.37 24.95 -24.83
C THR A 43 4.71 25.85 -23.79
N ARG A 44 5.07 27.14 -23.75
CA ARG A 44 4.50 28.12 -22.81
C ARG A 44 3.04 28.46 -23.11
N LEU A 45 2.67 28.49 -24.38
CA LEU A 45 1.27 28.68 -24.81
C LEU A 45 0.40 27.49 -24.39
N ALA A 46 0.88 26.26 -24.61
CA ALA A 46 0.20 25.04 -24.19
C ALA A 46 0.08 24.94 -22.67
N GLU A 47 1.16 25.25 -21.94
CA GLU A 47 1.16 25.33 -20.46
C GLU A 47 0.12 26.33 -19.97
N ALA A 48 -0.01 27.49 -20.62
CA ALA A 48 -1.00 28.52 -20.30
C ALA A 48 -2.46 28.19 -20.68
N GLY A 49 -2.70 27.01 -21.24
CA GLY A 49 -4.04 26.54 -21.60
C GLY A 49 -4.46 26.89 -23.02
N PHE A 50 -3.57 27.45 -23.85
CA PHE A 50 -3.86 27.76 -25.23
C PHE A 50 -3.62 26.56 -26.14
N PHE A 51 -4.43 26.43 -27.18
CA PHE A 51 -4.21 25.50 -28.29
C PHE A 51 -4.48 26.20 -29.62
N TYR A 52 -3.86 25.71 -30.69
CA TYR A 52 -3.96 26.28 -32.03
C TYR A 52 -4.93 25.47 -32.90
N SER A 53 -5.95 26.12 -33.45
CA SER A 53 -6.94 25.43 -34.29
C SER A 53 -6.58 25.40 -35.78
N GLY A 54 -5.41 25.92 -36.17
CA GLY A 54 -4.98 26.07 -37.57
C GLY A 54 -5.50 27.34 -38.26
N ASN A 55 -5.01 27.62 -39.47
CA ASN A 55 -5.48 28.67 -40.41
C ASN A 55 -5.46 30.12 -39.88
N ARG A 56 -4.35 30.59 -39.29
CA ARG A 56 -4.18 31.98 -38.80
C ARG A 56 -5.31 32.45 -37.85
N ARG A 57 -6.02 31.50 -37.21
CA ARG A 57 -7.05 31.80 -36.21
C ARG A 57 -6.39 32.18 -34.88
N PRO A 58 -7.07 32.95 -34.02
CA PRO A 58 -6.60 33.22 -32.66
C PRO A 58 -6.37 31.92 -31.89
N LEU A 59 -5.33 31.89 -31.05
CA LEU A 59 -5.10 30.82 -30.08
C LEU A 59 -6.25 30.79 -29.08
N GLN A 60 -6.80 29.60 -28.85
CA GLN A 60 -7.99 29.44 -28.01
C GLN A 60 -7.62 28.86 -26.65
N MET A 61 -8.16 29.43 -25.59
CA MET A 61 -7.97 28.93 -24.23
C MET A 61 -9.02 27.86 -23.91
N PHE A 62 -8.57 26.64 -23.58
CA PHE A 62 -9.44 25.46 -23.46
C PHE A 62 -10.55 25.57 -22.39
N PHE A 63 -10.33 26.37 -21.34
CA PHE A 63 -11.22 26.48 -20.19
C PHE A 63 -12.20 27.65 -20.28
N CYS A 64 -11.79 28.82 -20.78
CA CYS A 64 -12.68 29.99 -20.90
C CYS A 64 -13.21 30.22 -22.32
N GLY A 65 -12.62 29.55 -23.32
CA GLY A 65 -12.92 29.75 -24.74
C GLY A 65 -12.40 31.07 -25.33
N GLY A 66 -11.63 31.85 -24.55
CA GLY A 66 -11.06 33.13 -24.97
C GLY A 66 -10.02 32.95 -26.06
N GLY A 67 -10.10 33.79 -27.10
CA GLY A 67 -9.19 33.76 -28.25
C GLY A 67 -8.24 34.96 -28.25
N LEU A 68 -6.92 34.71 -28.34
CA LEU A 68 -5.89 35.74 -28.49
C LEU A 68 -5.16 35.63 -29.82
N ARG A 69 -4.83 36.76 -30.44
CA ARG A 69 -4.11 36.88 -31.72
C ARG A 69 -3.02 37.93 -31.60
N SER A 70 -2.14 37.98 -32.61
CA SER A 70 -1.10 39.01 -32.73
C SER A 70 -0.11 39.02 -31.56
N TRP A 71 0.48 37.85 -31.28
CA TRP A 71 1.50 37.69 -30.24
C TRP A 71 2.80 38.38 -30.65
N GLU A 72 3.37 39.18 -29.74
CA GLU A 72 4.63 39.90 -29.95
C GLU A 72 5.80 39.24 -29.19
N PRO A 73 7.05 39.38 -29.67
CA PRO A 73 8.23 38.89 -28.94
C PRO A 73 8.30 39.44 -27.51
N GLY A 74 8.18 38.55 -26.52
CA GLY A 74 8.23 38.90 -25.09
C GLY A 74 6.90 38.74 -24.34
N ASP A 75 5.78 38.59 -25.05
CA ASP A 75 4.47 38.37 -24.42
C ASP A 75 4.48 37.13 -23.52
N GLN A 76 3.90 37.28 -22.31
CA GLN A 76 3.72 36.19 -21.36
C GLN A 76 2.29 35.67 -21.46
N PRO A 77 2.05 34.42 -21.89
CA PRO A 77 0.70 33.90 -22.18
C PRO A 77 -0.31 34.03 -21.04
N TRP A 78 0.12 33.82 -19.79
CA TRP A 78 -0.72 33.98 -18.61
C TRP A 78 -1.10 35.44 -18.33
N ILE A 79 -0.19 36.37 -18.59
CA ILE A 79 -0.40 37.81 -18.37
C ILE A 79 -1.34 38.36 -19.44
N GLU A 80 -1.12 38.00 -20.70
CA GLU A 80 -2.01 38.43 -21.79
C GLU A 80 -3.41 37.85 -21.67
N HIS A 81 -3.54 36.60 -21.20
CA HIS A 81 -4.83 36.02 -20.86
C HIS A 81 -5.54 36.77 -19.72
N ALA A 82 -4.82 37.15 -18.67
CA ALA A 82 -5.36 37.91 -17.55
C ALA A 82 -5.73 39.35 -17.94
N ARG A 83 -4.93 40.00 -18.80
CA ARG A 83 -5.13 41.37 -19.29
C ARG A 83 -6.35 41.48 -20.21
N CYS A 84 -6.63 40.46 -21.02
CA CYS A 84 -7.77 40.43 -21.94
C CYS A 84 -9.08 39.95 -21.31
N MET A 85 -9.12 39.65 -20.00
CA MET A 85 -10.34 39.29 -19.27
C MET A 85 -11.00 40.53 -18.66
N PRO A 86 -12.18 40.98 -19.12
CA PRO A 86 -12.95 41.97 -18.39
C PRO A 86 -13.43 41.37 -17.05
N PRO A 87 -13.66 42.19 -16.01
CA PRO A 87 -14.34 41.73 -14.80
C PRO A 87 -15.70 41.13 -15.18
N LEU A 88 -15.94 39.89 -14.73
CA LEU A 88 -17.10 39.06 -15.09
C LEU A 88 -18.43 39.82 -14.91
N LYS A 89 -18.98 40.38 -16.00
CA LYS A 89 -20.34 40.97 -16.06
C LYS A 89 -21.45 39.90 -16.17
N CYS A 90 -21.17 38.67 -15.73
CA CYS A 90 -22.08 37.53 -15.83
C CYS A 90 -22.24 36.84 -14.48
N TYR A 91 -23.47 36.47 -14.11
CA TYR A 91 -23.80 35.84 -12.84
C TYR A 91 -24.50 34.49 -13.08
N PRO A 92 -24.29 33.49 -12.20
CA PRO A 92 -24.97 32.21 -12.30
C PRO A 92 -26.42 32.33 -11.83
N CYS A 93 -27.37 31.86 -12.65
CA CYS A 93 -28.76 31.72 -12.21
C CYS A 93 -28.91 30.58 -11.21
N VAL A 94 -29.53 30.82 -10.05
CA VAL A 94 -29.72 29.78 -9.01
C VAL A 94 -30.59 28.59 -9.44
N VAL A 95 -31.39 28.73 -10.51
CA VAL A 95 -32.31 27.69 -10.98
C VAL A 95 -31.70 26.82 -12.08
N CYS A 96 -31.08 27.42 -13.10
CA CYS A 96 -30.53 26.69 -14.24
C CYS A 96 -29.01 26.66 -14.30
N CYS A 97 -28.32 27.31 -13.36
CA CYS A 97 -26.86 27.46 -13.29
C CYS A 97 -26.20 28.14 -14.49
N LYS A 98 -26.98 28.58 -15.51
CA LYS A 98 -26.46 29.31 -16.67
C LYS A 98 -25.98 30.70 -16.25
N ARG A 99 -24.81 31.09 -16.74
CA ARG A 99 -24.28 32.45 -16.59
C ARG A 99 -25.07 33.39 -17.48
N THR A 100 -25.62 34.47 -16.92
CA THR A 100 -26.47 35.42 -17.64
C THR A 100 -25.94 36.84 -17.53
N LYS A 101 -26.20 37.67 -18.56
CA LYS A 101 -25.68 39.04 -18.70
C LYS A 101 -26.38 39.97 -17.72
N THR A 102 -25.70 41.02 -17.24
CA THR A 102 -26.20 41.95 -16.20
C THR A 102 -27.63 42.47 -16.44
N ALA A 103 -28.05 42.70 -17.69
CA ALA A 103 -29.39 43.17 -18.04
C ALA A 103 -30.52 42.15 -17.75
N GLU A 104 -30.23 40.86 -17.76
CA GLU A 104 -31.19 39.77 -17.56
C GLU A 104 -31.29 39.32 -16.10
N ARG A 105 -30.65 40.09 -15.19
CA ARG A 105 -30.48 39.72 -13.78
C ARG A 105 -31.66 40.15 -12.96
N ARG A 106 -32.20 39.24 -12.16
CA ARG A 106 -33.28 39.54 -11.24
C ARG A 106 -32.90 39.02 -9.87
N ASN A 107 -32.58 39.95 -8.98
CA ASN A 107 -32.26 39.66 -7.59
C ASN A 107 -33.47 39.06 -6.89
N LEU A 108 -33.25 38.04 -6.07
CA LEU A 108 -34.28 37.41 -5.24
C LEU A 108 -34.45 38.11 -3.90
N SER A 109 -33.54 39.03 -3.54
CA SER A 109 -33.70 39.92 -2.38
C SER A 109 -34.88 40.88 -2.61
N GLY A 110 -35.71 41.05 -1.57
CA GLY A 110 -36.88 41.94 -1.57
C GLY A 110 -38.25 41.24 -1.41
N GLU A 111 -39.22 42.00 -0.89
CA GLU A 111 -40.59 41.57 -0.57
C GLU A 111 -41.33 40.98 -1.79
N LYS A 112 -41.14 41.61 -2.96
CA LYS A 112 -41.84 41.27 -4.22
C LYS A 112 -41.49 39.88 -4.77
N ASN A 113 -40.43 39.22 -4.28
CA ASN A 113 -39.99 37.89 -4.72
C ASN A 113 -40.21 36.80 -3.66
N LYS A 114 -40.95 37.08 -2.59
CA LYS A 114 -41.20 36.15 -1.46
C LYS A 114 -41.78 34.81 -1.90
N GLU A 115 -42.78 34.82 -2.79
CA GLU A 115 -43.40 33.59 -3.30
C GLU A 115 -42.46 32.77 -4.19
N ILE A 116 -41.60 33.43 -4.97
CA ILE A 116 -40.57 32.75 -5.76
C ILE A 116 -39.56 32.08 -4.82
N ARG A 117 -39.08 32.77 -3.79
CA ARG A 117 -38.15 32.18 -2.79
C ARG A 117 -38.77 30.97 -2.11
N LYS A 118 -40.03 31.04 -1.72
CA LYS A 118 -40.78 29.93 -1.11
C LYS A 118 -40.89 28.73 -2.05
N TYR A 119 -41.16 28.96 -3.34
CA TYR A 119 -41.19 27.91 -4.36
C TYR A 119 -39.81 27.26 -4.55
N LEU A 120 -38.74 28.04 -4.64
CA LEU A 120 -37.38 27.53 -4.82
C LEU A 120 -36.91 26.65 -3.66
N VAL A 121 -37.23 27.02 -2.41
CA VAL A 121 -36.88 26.24 -1.22
C VAL A 121 -37.77 24.99 -1.09
N ASN A 122 -39.09 25.14 -1.25
CA ASN A 122 -40.04 24.06 -0.92
C ASN A 122 -40.31 23.08 -2.06
N LYS A 123 -40.10 23.48 -3.33
CA LYS A 123 -40.38 22.64 -4.51
C LYS A 123 -39.13 22.28 -5.29
N LEU A 124 -38.14 23.18 -5.38
CA LEU A 124 -36.86 22.90 -6.05
C LEU A 124 -35.71 22.58 -5.07
N PHE A 125 -35.97 22.55 -3.76
CA PHE A 125 -35.02 22.18 -2.71
C PHE A 125 -33.69 22.95 -2.76
N ILE A 126 -33.71 24.20 -3.21
CA ILE A 126 -32.54 25.09 -3.20
C ILE A 126 -32.31 25.61 -1.78
N ARG A 127 -31.06 25.70 -1.34
CA ARG A 127 -30.73 26.10 0.04
C ARG A 127 -31.21 27.52 0.34
N PRO A 128 -31.79 27.80 1.52
CA PRO A 128 -32.30 29.12 1.87
C PRO A 128 -31.28 30.26 1.70
N GLN A 129 -30.02 30.03 2.09
CA GLN A 129 -28.94 31.02 1.96
C GLN A 129 -28.66 31.39 0.48
N GLU A 130 -28.65 30.39 -0.41
CA GLU A 130 -28.43 30.57 -1.86
C GLU A 130 -29.59 31.32 -2.54
N VAL A 131 -30.79 31.25 -1.96
CA VAL A 131 -32.00 31.91 -2.46
C VAL A 131 -32.09 33.38 -2.01
N ILE A 132 -31.55 33.73 -0.83
CA ILE A 132 -31.59 35.09 -0.29
C ILE A 132 -30.59 36.01 -1.00
N GLU A 133 -29.38 35.50 -1.25
CA GLU A 133 -28.30 36.24 -1.92
C GLU A 133 -28.27 35.95 -3.44
N GLY A 134 -29.18 35.10 -3.91
CA GLY A 134 -29.22 34.56 -5.25
C GLY A 134 -29.87 35.45 -6.30
N VAL A 135 -29.53 35.16 -7.56
CA VAL A 135 -30.06 35.83 -8.75
C VAL A 135 -30.68 34.82 -9.70
N THR A 136 -31.77 35.21 -10.36
CA THR A 136 -32.44 34.43 -11.41
C THR A 136 -32.29 35.09 -12.76
N CYS A 137 -32.24 34.30 -13.83
CA CYS A 137 -32.41 34.80 -15.18
C CYS A 137 -33.90 35.02 -15.51
N ASN A 138 -34.19 35.87 -16.49
CA ASN A 138 -35.56 36.16 -16.91
C ASN A 138 -36.37 34.89 -17.27
N LYS A 139 -35.77 33.93 -17.96
CA LYS A 139 -36.44 32.66 -18.33
C LYS A 139 -36.87 31.85 -17.10
N CYS A 140 -35.96 31.65 -16.14
CA CYS A 140 -36.27 30.89 -14.92
C CYS A 140 -37.24 31.65 -14.01
N ARG A 141 -37.16 32.98 -13.95
CA ARG A 141 -38.12 33.80 -13.20
C ARG A 141 -39.53 33.68 -13.76
N LEU A 142 -39.69 33.74 -15.08
CA LEU A 142 -40.98 33.56 -15.74
C LEU A 142 -41.52 32.14 -15.56
N PHE A 143 -40.66 31.13 -15.63
CA PHE A 143 -41.01 29.74 -15.34
C PHE A 143 -41.54 29.58 -13.91
N CYS A 144 -40.80 30.06 -12.89
CA CYS A 144 -41.26 30.02 -11.51
C CYS A 144 -42.56 30.81 -11.33
N GLY A 145 -42.71 31.97 -11.98
CA GLY A 145 -43.95 32.74 -11.93
C GLY A 145 -45.16 31.99 -12.49
N LYS A 146 -45.01 31.30 -13.63
CA LYS A 146 -46.06 30.46 -14.22
C LYS A 146 -46.43 29.28 -13.32
N GLU A 147 -45.44 28.64 -12.69
CA GLU A 147 -45.67 27.53 -11.77
C GLU A 147 -46.32 27.96 -10.45
N ILE A 148 -46.07 29.18 -9.99
CA ILE A 148 -46.71 29.75 -8.79
C ILE A 148 -48.17 30.19 -9.08
N GLN A 149 -48.44 30.69 -10.28
CA GLN A 149 -49.79 31.11 -10.70
C GLN A 149 -50.73 29.93 -11.04
N LYS A 150 -50.21 28.72 -11.21
CA LYS A 150 -51.02 27.50 -11.23
C LYS A 150 -51.57 27.26 -9.81
N LYS A 151 -52.74 27.83 -9.50
CA LYS A 151 -53.52 27.47 -8.31
C LYS A 151 -53.66 25.93 -8.25
N PRO A 152 -53.62 25.30 -7.06
CA PRO A 152 -53.87 23.87 -6.95
C PRO A 152 -55.35 23.63 -7.26
N THR A 153 -55.65 23.21 -8.49
CA THR A 153 -56.93 22.57 -8.78
C THR A 153 -56.94 21.23 -8.05
N THR A 154 -57.70 21.19 -6.97
CA THR A 154 -58.21 19.98 -6.36
C THR A 154 -58.85 19.10 -7.44
N LYS A 155 -58.61 17.79 -7.30
CA LYS A 155 -59.07 16.66 -8.14
C LYS A 155 -58.21 16.38 -9.39
N ARG A 156 -57.32 15.40 -9.17
CA ARG A 156 -56.79 14.51 -10.21
C ARG A 156 -57.95 13.87 -10.99
N ASN A 157 -57.86 13.91 -12.31
CA ASN A 157 -58.19 12.88 -13.29
C ASN A 157 -57.33 13.25 -14.52
N ALA A 158 -56.34 12.45 -14.92
CA ALA A 158 -56.45 11.20 -15.67
C ALA A 158 -57.05 11.43 -17.07
N GLU A 159 -56.17 11.76 -18.03
CA GLU A 159 -56.28 11.72 -19.51
C GLU A 159 -55.05 12.52 -19.99
N TYR A 160 -54.00 11.98 -20.62
CA TYR A 160 -53.90 10.98 -21.67
C TYR A 160 -52.68 10.08 -21.45
N LEU A 161 -52.93 8.77 -21.47
CA LEU A 161 -51.97 7.77 -21.93
C LEU A 161 -52.34 7.40 -23.38
N ASP A 162 -51.33 6.90 -24.07
CA ASP A 162 -51.39 6.03 -25.24
C ASP A 162 -51.49 6.63 -26.65
N LYS A 163 -50.35 6.49 -27.33
CA LYS A 163 -50.29 5.75 -28.58
C LYS A 163 -49.56 4.42 -28.29
N ASP A 164 -50.30 3.36 -27.99
CA ASP A 164 -49.82 1.98 -28.15
C ASP A 164 -50.98 1.14 -28.76
N PRO A 165 -50.80 0.39 -29.86
CA PRO A 165 -51.90 -0.08 -30.72
C PRO A 165 -52.69 -1.32 -30.29
N ASP A 166 -52.42 -1.93 -29.13
CA ASP A 166 -52.94 -3.29 -28.82
C ASP A 166 -54.11 -3.35 -27.81
N PHE A 167 -54.84 -2.26 -27.58
CA PHE A 167 -55.96 -2.27 -26.63
C PHE A 167 -57.35 -2.41 -27.30
N ILE A 168 -57.95 -3.60 -27.19
CA ILE A 168 -59.34 -3.86 -27.56
C ILE A 168 -60.27 -3.37 -26.43
N PRO A 169 -61.24 -2.47 -26.70
CA PRO A 169 -62.09 -1.91 -25.66
C PRO A 169 -63.25 -2.87 -25.32
N VAL A 170 -63.35 -3.27 -24.06
CA VAL A 170 -64.55 -3.94 -23.53
C VAL A 170 -65.57 -2.88 -23.12
N VAL A 171 -66.74 -2.97 -23.75
CA VAL A 171 -67.95 -2.15 -23.54
C VAL A 171 -68.35 -2.14 -22.06
N ARG A 172 -68.56 -0.94 -21.51
CA ARG A 172 -69.17 -0.76 -20.18
C ARG A 172 -70.67 -1.02 -20.28
N SER A 173 -71.15 -2.09 -19.66
CA SER A 173 -72.52 -2.14 -19.17
C SER A 173 -72.56 -1.57 -17.75
N SER A 174 -73.51 -0.67 -17.54
CA SER A 174 -73.81 -0.03 -16.27
C SER A 174 -74.53 -1.02 -15.35
N SER A 175 -73.97 -1.32 -14.19
CA SER A 175 -74.79 -1.70 -13.03
C SER A 175 -74.08 -1.40 -11.71
N LYS A 176 -74.85 -0.79 -10.81
CA LYS A 176 -74.54 -0.58 -9.40
C LYS A 176 -74.43 -1.95 -8.72
N HIS A 177 -73.26 -2.30 -8.22
CA HIS A 177 -73.13 -3.27 -7.12
C HIS A 177 -71.97 -2.88 -6.21
N TYR A 178 -72.29 -2.66 -4.94
CA TYR A 178 -71.34 -2.63 -3.84
C TYR A 178 -70.48 -3.89 -3.89
N ILE A 179 -69.16 -3.75 -4.10
CA ILE A 179 -68.21 -4.82 -3.75
C ILE A 179 -67.56 -4.42 -2.44
N ASP A 180 -67.99 -5.13 -1.40
CA ASP A 180 -67.32 -5.36 -0.14
C ASP A 180 -65.80 -5.48 -0.36
N CYS A 181 -65.02 -4.43 -0.05
CA CYS A 181 -63.56 -4.49 -0.09
C CYS A 181 -63.07 -5.23 1.16
N ARG A 182 -63.34 -6.53 1.23
CA ARG A 182 -62.58 -7.43 2.11
C ARG A 182 -61.11 -7.29 1.75
N SER A 183 -60.27 -7.06 2.76
CA SER A 183 -58.81 -7.13 2.64
C SER A 183 -58.44 -8.37 1.83
N PRO A 184 -57.55 -8.28 0.82
CA PRO A 184 -57.20 -9.44 0.01
C PRO A 184 -56.68 -10.56 0.92
N PRO A 185 -56.94 -11.85 0.58
CA PRO A 185 -56.51 -12.97 1.40
C PRO A 185 -55.02 -12.86 1.66
N SER A 186 -54.64 -13.01 2.92
CA SER A 186 -53.24 -13.03 3.30
C SER A 186 -52.55 -14.18 2.58
N ILE A 187 -51.46 -13.89 1.88
CA ILE A 187 -50.66 -14.90 1.21
C ILE A 187 -49.66 -15.42 2.23
N GLN A 188 -49.65 -16.74 2.42
CA GLN A 188 -48.69 -17.40 3.28
C GLN A 188 -47.34 -17.48 2.56
N LEU A 189 -46.35 -16.76 3.07
CA LEU A 189 -44.98 -16.83 2.60
C LEU A 189 -44.16 -17.71 3.54
N LYS A 190 -43.27 -18.53 3.00
CA LYS A 190 -42.34 -19.38 3.76
C LYS A 190 -41.18 -18.58 4.37
N PHE A 191 -41.46 -17.36 4.82
CA PHE A 191 -40.51 -16.60 5.61
C PHE A 191 -40.72 -16.96 7.08
N PRO A 192 -39.65 -17.28 7.83
CA PRO A 192 -39.78 -17.41 9.26
C PRO A 192 -40.15 -16.07 9.91
N SER A 193 -41.12 -16.05 10.82
CA SER A 193 -41.44 -14.87 11.64
C SER A 193 -41.55 -15.18 13.12
N THR A 194 -41.57 -14.10 13.90
CA THR A 194 -41.73 -14.15 15.34
C THR A 194 -43.16 -13.74 15.71
N THR A 195 -43.61 -14.05 16.93
CA THR A 195 -44.91 -13.62 17.42
C THR A 195 -44.91 -12.11 17.70
N ALA A 196 -45.99 -11.43 17.29
CA ALA A 196 -46.19 -10.02 17.62
C ALA A 196 -46.66 -9.89 19.07
N SER A 197 -45.97 -9.10 19.88
CA SER A 197 -46.46 -8.71 21.20
C SER A 197 -46.13 -7.26 21.51
N HIS A 198 -47.14 -6.57 22.04
CA HIS A 198 -47.05 -5.20 22.53
C HIS A 198 -46.92 -5.12 24.06
N ALA A 199 -47.01 -6.25 24.77
CA ALA A 199 -47.02 -6.31 26.23
C ALA A 199 -45.80 -7.04 26.82
N GLN A 200 -45.16 -7.92 26.06
CA GLN A 200 -43.99 -8.70 26.47
C GLN A 200 -42.93 -8.66 25.38
N CYS A 201 -41.69 -8.96 25.78
CA CYS A 201 -40.59 -9.07 24.85
C CYS A 201 -40.83 -10.16 23.79
N VAL A 202 -40.66 -9.83 22.50
CA VAL A 202 -40.74 -10.81 21.39
C VAL A 202 -39.60 -11.83 21.38
N VAL A 203 -38.54 -11.58 22.15
CA VAL A 203 -37.39 -12.48 22.35
C VAL A 203 -37.61 -13.38 23.57
N CYS A 204 -37.58 -12.78 24.77
CA CYS A 204 -37.52 -13.52 26.04
C CYS A 204 -38.90 -13.74 26.69
N LYS A 205 -40.00 -13.28 26.07
CA LYS A 205 -41.39 -13.34 26.57
C LYS A 205 -41.60 -12.76 27.99
N ARG A 206 -40.62 -12.04 28.55
CA ARG A 206 -40.76 -11.35 29.84
C ARG A 206 -41.48 -10.02 29.66
N HIS A 207 -42.36 -9.70 30.61
CA HIS A 207 -42.93 -8.38 30.80
C HIS A 207 -41.93 -7.51 31.59
N GLY A 208 -41.79 -6.24 31.26
CA GLY A 208 -40.95 -5.36 32.06
C GLY A 208 -40.81 -3.93 31.54
N PRO A 209 -40.35 -3.00 32.39
CA PRO A 209 -40.22 -1.58 32.07
C PRO A 209 -39.05 -1.26 31.12
N LYS A 210 -38.17 -2.23 30.83
CA LYS A 210 -36.99 -2.08 29.94
C LYS A 210 -37.23 -2.57 28.50
N LEU A 211 -38.49 -2.58 28.06
CA LEU A 211 -38.87 -3.00 26.71
C LEU A 211 -38.68 -1.85 25.72
N VAL A 212 -37.83 -2.05 24.71
CA VAL A 212 -37.59 -1.05 23.65
C VAL A 212 -38.27 -1.51 22.36
N THR A 213 -38.99 -0.62 21.69
CA THR A 213 -39.59 -0.91 20.39
C THR A 213 -38.50 -1.24 19.39
N VAL A 214 -38.61 -2.38 18.71
CA VAL A 214 -37.60 -2.76 17.73
C VAL A 214 -37.60 -1.75 16.58
N PRO A 215 -36.48 -1.05 16.33
CA PRO A 215 -36.41 -0.08 15.24
C PRO A 215 -36.69 -0.74 13.90
N ASN A 216 -37.38 -0.03 13.02
CA ASN A 216 -37.69 -0.50 11.67
C ASN A 216 -36.43 -1.00 10.93
N SER A 217 -35.30 -0.30 11.04
CA SER A 217 -34.01 -0.72 10.45
C SER A 217 -33.58 -2.13 10.88
N ALA A 218 -33.60 -2.44 12.18
CA ALA A 218 -33.19 -3.74 12.71
C ALA A 218 -34.10 -4.88 12.25
N ARG A 219 -35.41 -4.61 12.09
CA ARG A 219 -36.39 -5.57 11.56
C ARG A 219 -36.07 -5.95 10.11
N TYR A 220 -35.67 -4.98 9.30
CA TYR A 220 -35.35 -5.20 7.88
C TYR A 220 -33.95 -5.79 7.67
N ASP A 221 -32.96 -5.40 8.47
CA ASP A 221 -31.63 -5.99 8.41
C ASP A 221 -31.69 -7.50 8.71
N LEU A 222 -32.52 -7.90 9.67
CA LEU A 222 -32.78 -9.30 9.98
C LEU A 222 -33.44 -10.04 8.80
N PHE A 223 -34.39 -9.40 8.11
CA PHE A 223 -34.99 -9.95 6.91
C PHE A 223 -33.98 -10.10 5.77
N LEU A 224 -33.16 -9.08 5.50
CA LEU A 224 -32.15 -9.12 4.44
C LEU A 224 -31.06 -10.17 4.70
N GLN A 225 -30.67 -10.38 5.96
CA GLN A 225 -29.56 -11.28 6.31
C GLN A 225 -29.99 -12.72 6.59
N ARG A 226 -31.19 -12.91 7.14
CA ARG A 226 -31.64 -14.22 7.65
C ARG A 226 -32.99 -14.65 7.08
N LEU A 227 -33.60 -13.85 6.21
CA LEU A 227 -34.97 -14.04 5.71
C LEU A 227 -36.02 -14.14 6.83
N ILE A 228 -35.73 -13.57 8.01
CA ILE A 228 -36.65 -13.58 9.15
C ILE A 228 -37.41 -12.27 9.22
N ILE A 229 -38.74 -12.34 9.33
CA ILE A 229 -39.60 -11.17 9.43
C ILE A 229 -39.97 -10.95 10.91
N LEU A 230 -39.53 -9.82 11.44
CA LEU A 230 -39.91 -9.38 12.77
C LEU A 230 -41.15 -8.48 12.68
N PRO A 231 -42.28 -8.79 13.37
CA PRO A 231 -43.44 -7.90 13.47
C PRO A 231 -43.12 -6.65 14.31
N GLN A 232 -44.04 -5.69 14.35
CA GLN A 232 -43.89 -4.52 15.21
C GLN A 232 -44.08 -4.95 16.67
N GLY A 233 -43.08 -4.76 17.52
CA GLY A 233 -43.09 -5.22 18.91
C GLY A 233 -41.89 -4.72 19.71
N PHE A 234 -41.81 -5.14 20.98
CA PHE A 234 -40.73 -4.75 21.91
C PHE A 234 -39.70 -5.89 22.12
N SER A 235 -38.41 -5.58 22.30
CA SER A 235 -37.33 -6.58 22.50
C SER A 235 -36.45 -6.34 23.74
N CYS A 236 -35.73 -7.38 24.19
CA CYS A 236 -34.83 -7.42 25.37
C CYS A 236 -33.38 -7.89 25.05
N GLU A 237 -33.02 -8.07 23.76
CA GLU A 237 -31.77 -8.66 23.21
C GLU A 237 -31.66 -10.21 23.24
N GLN A 238 -31.18 -10.80 22.12
CA GLN A 238 -30.98 -12.24 21.76
C GLN A 238 -32.11 -13.01 21.01
N ILE A 239 -31.86 -14.27 20.63
CA ILE A 239 -32.45 -15.00 19.48
C ILE A 239 -33.90 -15.47 19.72
N VAL A 240 -34.71 -15.46 18.65
CA VAL A 240 -36.16 -15.65 18.67
C VAL A 240 -36.60 -17.07 18.24
N GLU A 241 -37.64 -17.60 18.90
CA GLU A 241 -38.41 -18.76 18.44
C GLU A 241 -39.10 -18.48 17.09
N LYS A 242 -38.99 -19.42 16.14
CA LYS A 242 -39.39 -19.23 14.74
C LYS A 242 -40.72 -19.93 14.44
N LYS A 243 -41.67 -19.23 13.81
CA LYS A 243 -42.69 -19.88 12.96
C LYS A 243 -42.07 -20.20 11.61
N SER A 244 -42.50 -21.28 10.96
CA SER A 244 -42.00 -21.73 9.64
C SER A 244 -42.58 -20.96 8.46
N SER A 245 -43.65 -20.21 8.68
CA SER A 245 -44.34 -19.42 7.66
C SER A 245 -45.07 -18.23 8.30
N SER A 246 -45.32 -17.21 7.48
CA SER A 246 -45.99 -15.97 7.90
C SER A 246 -46.95 -15.50 6.84
N ASP A 247 -48.10 -15.04 7.28
CA ASP A 247 -49.17 -14.53 6.43
C ASP A 247 -48.98 -13.05 6.19
N PHE A 248 -49.06 -12.63 4.92
CA PHE A 248 -48.92 -11.23 4.53
C PHE A 248 -50.11 -10.75 3.72
N ASN A 249 -50.64 -9.59 4.09
CA ASN A 249 -51.61 -8.90 3.25
C ASN A 249 -50.92 -8.01 2.19
N ARG A 250 -51.69 -7.55 1.19
CA ARG A 250 -51.20 -6.68 0.10
C ARG A 250 -50.47 -5.44 0.61
N THR A 251 -50.94 -4.83 1.70
CA THR A 251 -50.36 -3.59 2.24
C THR A 251 -48.99 -3.85 2.87
N GLU A 252 -48.84 -4.95 3.60
CA GLU A 252 -47.59 -5.37 4.22
C GLU A 252 -46.53 -5.71 3.18
N ILE A 253 -46.89 -6.46 2.13
CA ILE A 253 -45.99 -6.79 1.01
C ILE A 253 -45.54 -5.50 0.31
N THR A 254 -46.48 -4.60 0.01
CA THR A 254 -46.18 -3.34 -0.69
C THR A 254 -45.25 -2.45 0.15
N ASN A 255 -45.46 -2.38 1.46
CA ASN A 255 -44.61 -1.62 2.37
C ASN A 255 -43.21 -2.23 2.48
N LEU A 256 -43.12 -3.55 2.61
CA LEU A 256 -41.84 -4.27 2.64
C LEU A 256 -41.04 -4.01 1.35
N LEU A 257 -41.66 -4.13 0.17
CA LEU A 257 -41.00 -3.89 -1.12
C LEU A 257 -40.55 -2.43 -1.30
N LYS A 258 -41.39 -1.46 -0.93
CA LYS A 258 -41.01 -0.03 -0.99
C LYS A 258 -39.82 0.27 -0.09
N GLN A 259 -39.79 -0.29 1.10
CA GLN A 259 -38.72 -0.05 2.07
C GLN A 259 -37.43 -0.79 1.69
N ILE A 260 -37.51 -2.03 1.18
CA ILE A 260 -36.36 -2.73 0.59
C ILE A 260 -35.79 -1.90 -0.57
N ARG A 261 -36.64 -1.37 -1.45
CA ARG A 261 -36.22 -0.47 -2.51
C ARG A 261 -35.56 0.79 -1.97
N ASP A 262 -36.10 1.42 -0.93
CA ASP A 262 -35.51 2.62 -0.33
C ASP A 262 -34.16 2.33 0.34
N ILE A 263 -34.02 1.19 1.03
CA ILE A 263 -32.76 0.73 1.62
C ILE A 263 -31.76 0.40 0.51
N ALA A 264 -32.17 -0.31 -0.54
CA ALA A 264 -31.34 -0.62 -1.69
C ALA A 264 -30.88 0.64 -2.43
N LEU A 265 -31.75 1.63 -2.61
CA LEU A 265 -31.39 2.92 -3.22
C LEU A 265 -30.48 3.75 -2.32
N LYS A 266 -30.68 3.74 -0.99
CA LYS A 266 -29.77 4.37 -0.02
C LYS A 266 -28.39 3.70 -0.02
N ASN A 267 -28.36 2.37 -0.04
CA ASN A 267 -27.12 1.59 -0.02
C ASN A 267 -26.43 1.52 -1.39
N SER A 268 -27.14 1.73 -2.51
CA SER A 268 -26.55 1.77 -3.86
C SER A 268 -25.46 2.84 -4.03
N LYS A 269 -25.45 3.85 -3.15
CA LYS A 269 -24.46 4.93 -3.11
C LYS A 269 -23.31 4.67 -2.12
N LYS A 270 -23.40 3.67 -1.25
CA LYS A 270 -22.34 3.30 -0.31
C LYS A 270 -21.53 2.17 -0.93
N ARG A 271 -20.23 2.39 -1.12
CA ARG A 271 -19.32 1.38 -1.68
C ARG A 271 -18.55 0.65 -0.57
N ILE A 272 -17.85 1.41 0.28
CA ILE A 272 -17.14 0.89 1.46
C ILE A 272 -17.59 1.72 2.68
N ASP A 273 -18.05 1.04 3.74
CA ASP A 273 -18.64 1.68 4.91
C ASP A 273 -18.17 1.01 6.21
N PHE A 274 -17.15 1.55 6.88
CA PHE A 274 -16.68 1.00 8.14
C PHE A 274 -17.68 1.14 9.29
N ASP A 275 -18.72 1.97 9.16
CA ASP A 275 -19.73 2.16 10.22
C ASP A 275 -20.76 1.03 10.25
N SER A 276 -20.97 0.33 9.13
CA SER A 276 -21.93 -0.76 9.05
C SER A 276 -21.28 -2.08 9.49
N PRO A 277 -21.77 -2.73 10.58
CA PRO A 277 -21.16 -3.92 11.16
C PRO A 277 -21.17 -5.14 10.24
N THR A 278 -22.02 -5.13 9.20
CA THR A 278 -22.22 -6.22 8.23
C THR A 278 -21.77 -5.89 6.82
N SER A 279 -21.31 -4.67 6.55
CA SER A 279 -20.91 -4.27 5.20
C SER A 279 -19.54 -4.78 4.77
N LEU A 280 -18.66 -5.07 5.74
CA LEU A 280 -17.30 -5.56 5.51
C LEU A 280 -17.09 -6.84 6.30
N SER A 281 -16.62 -7.88 5.61
CA SER A 281 -16.16 -9.11 6.26
C SER A 281 -14.84 -8.87 7.02
N GLU A 282 -14.42 -9.82 7.85
CA GLU A 282 -13.12 -9.73 8.54
C GLU A 282 -11.95 -9.68 7.56
N SER A 283 -12.03 -10.42 6.45
CA SER A 283 -11.00 -10.40 5.41
C SER A 283 -10.98 -9.06 4.68
N ASP A 284 -12.14 -8.41 4.46
CA ASP A 284 -12.19 -7.07 3.88
C ASP A 284 -11.52 -6.05 4.79
N ILE A 285 -11.81 -6.07 6.09
CA ILE A 285 -11.18 -5.17 7.07
C ILE A 285 -9.68 -5.41 7.11
N TYR A 286 -9.22 -6.67 7.12
CA TYR A 286 -7.80 -6.99 7.10
C TYR A 286 -7.11 -6.55 5.80
N ASN A 287 -7.73 -6.76 4.64
CA ASN A 287 -7.18 -6.38 3.35
C ASN A 287 -7.10 -4.85 3.19
N LEU A 288 -8.08 -4.13 3.71
CA LEU A 288 -8.14 -2.67 3.67
C LEU A 288 -7.22 -2.05 4.72
N THR A 289 -7.23 -2.51 5.97
CA THR A 289 -6.56 -1.82 7.09
C THR A 289 -5.24 -2.46 7.52
N GLY A 290 -5.06 -3.75 7.23
CA GLY A 290 -3.95 -4.56 7.75
C GLY A 290 -4.18 -5.10 9.16
N LEU A 291 -5.36 -4.87 9.76
CA LEU A 291 -5.71 -5.25 11.12
C LEU A 291 -6.91 -6.20 11.11
N THR A 292 -7.00 -7.06 12.13
CA THR A 292 -8.24 -7.80 12.40
C THR A 292 -9.35 -6.81 12.78
N LYS A 293 -10.62 -7.24 12.68
CA LYS A 293 -11.76 -6.41 13.07
C LYS A 293 -11.63 -5.92 14.52
N ALA A 294 -11.30 -6.82 15.44
CA ALA A 294 -11.10 -6.48 16.86
C ALA A 294 -9.99 -5.44 17.06
N ASN A 295 -8.84 -5.59 16.38
CA ASN A 295 -7.73 -4.65 16.51
C ASN A 295 -8.07 -3.28 15.89
N PHE A 296 -8.81 -3.26 14.78
CA PHE A 296 -9.32 -2.02 14.20
C PHE A 296 -10.30 -1.30 15.13
N ASP A 297 -11.16 -2.06 15.82
CA ASP A 297 -12.12 -1.54 16.80
C ASP A 297 -11.39 -0.93 18.02
N ASP A 298 -10.31 -1.57 18.49
CA ASP A 298 -9.44 -1.05 19.55
C ASP A 298 -8.76 0.27 19.14
N VAL A 299 -8.25 0.39 17.91
CA VAL A 299 -7.72 1.67 17.42
C VAL A 299 -8.82 2.75 17.42
N CYS A 300 -10.03 2.39 17.01
CA CYS A 300 -11.15 3.34 16.99
C CYS A 300 -11.54 3.80 18.39
N SER A 301 -11.59 2.90 19.38
CA SER A 301 -11.95 3.24 20.76
C SER A 301 -10.94 4.21 21.38
N LYS A 302 -9.64 4.02 21.10
CA LYS A 302 -8.55 4.90 21.56
C LYS A 302 -8.60 6.34 21.03
N ILE A 303 -9.46 6.61 20.05
CA ILE A 303 -9.64 7.95 19.47
C ILE A 303 -11.01 8.54 19.87
N GLN A 304 -11.91 7.77 20.49
CA GLN A 304 -13.24 8.26 20.86
C GLN A 304 -13.19 9.43 21.85
N ASP A 305 -12.20 9.44 22.74
CA ASP A 305 -12.00 10.53 23.72
C ASP A 305 -11.25 11.74 23.15
N SER A 306 -10.88 11.71 21.87
CA SER A 306 -10.19 12.82 21.21
C SER A 306 -11.15 13.97 20.84
N PRO A 307 -10.63 15.19 20.59
CA PRO A 307 -11.44 16.29 20.07
C PRO A 307 -12.07 16.04 18.68
N MET A 308 -11.76 14.90 18.04
CA MET A 308 -12.31 14.54 16.75
C MET A 308 -13.81 14.30 16.88
N ARG A 309 -14.60 15.05 16.12
CA ARG A 309 -16.07 14.90 16.11
C ARG A 309 -16.54 14.26 14.82
N ASP A 310 -17.62 13.50 14.94
CA ASP A 310 -18.41 13.11 13.80
C ASP A 310 -18.88 14.35 13.03
N SER A 311 -18.98 14.21 11.72
CA SER A 311 -19.51 15.25 10.84
C SER A 311 -20.63 14.66 9.99
N HIS A 312 -21.46 15.52 9.39
CA HIS A 312 -22.59 15.07 8.57
C HIS A 312 -22.23 14.14 7.41
N CYS A 313 -20.95 14.05 7.03
CA CYS A 313 -20.49 13.21 5.91
C CYS A 313 -19.55 12.07 6.30
N ARG A 314 -19.10 11.97 7.56
CA ARG A 314 -18.14 10.95 8.01
C ARG A 314 -18.12 10.85 9.54
N THR A 315 -18.02 9.62 10.04
CA THR A 315 -17.77 9.31 11.45
C THR A 315 -16.27 9.24 11.73
N ILE A 316 -15.88 9.19 13.01
CA ILE A 316 -14.51 8.92 13.44
C ILE A 316 -14.00 7.60 12.86
N ARG A 317 -14.78 6.54 13.02
CA ARG A 317 -14.48 5.18 12.54
C ARG A 317 -14.24 5.14 11.03
N GLN A 318 -15.09 5.80 10.25
CA GLN A 318 -14.91 5.91 8.80
C GLN A 318 -13.63 6.67 8.43
N CYS A 319 -13.26 7.73 9.18
CA CYS A 319 -12.01 8.46 8.92
C CYS A 319 -10.77 7.59 9.17
N ILE A 320 -10.77 6.85 10.28
CA ILE A 320 -9.69 5.92 10.61
C ILE A 320 -9.62 4.83 9.54
N GLY A 321 -10.76 4.27 9.14
CA GLY A 321 -10.83 3.29 8.05
C GLY A 321 -10.25 3.80 6.73
N ILE A 322 -10.58 5.03 6.32
CA ILE A 322 -10.01 5.68 5.12
C ILE A 322 -8.50 5.86 5.25
N PHE A 323 -8.03 6.33 6.41
CA PHE A 323 -6.60 6.53 6.67
C PHE A 323 -5.83 5.20 6.65
N MET A 324 -6.33 4.17 7.34
CA MET A 324 -5.72 2.84 7.36
C MET A 324 -5.72 2.22 5.96
N THR A 325 -6.79 2.39 5.19
CA THR A 325 -6.85 1.99 3.77
C THR A 325 -5.77 2.67 2.95
N LYS A 326 -5.55 3.98 3.16
CA LYS A 326 -4.44 4.69 2.52
C LYS A 326 -3.09 4.10 2.91
N LEU A 327 -2.84 3.93 4.21
CA LEU A 327 -1.57 3.47 4.76
C LEU A 327 -1.23 2.05 4.29
N LYS A 328 -2.20 1.13 4.37
CA LYS A 328 -2.04 -0.28 4.01
C LYS A 328 -1.97 -0.52 2.51
N CYS A 329 -2.84 0.09 1.71
CA CYS A 329 -2.93 -0.16 0.27
C CYS A 329 -2.11 0.82 -0.58
N GLY A 330 -1.69 1.95 0.00
CA GLY A 330 -0.95 3.01 -0.70
C GLY A 330 -1.76 3.70 -1.80
N MET A 331 -3.07 3.85 -1.61
CA MET A 331 -3.97 4.42 -2.63
C MET A 331 -3.90 5.95 -2.71
N SER A 332 -4.16 6.49 -3.90
CA SER A 332 -4.28 7.94 -4.09
C SER A 332 -5.57 8.48 -3.48
N ASN A 333 -5.58 9.76 -3.09
CA ASN A 333 -6.78 10.38 -2.53
C ASN A 333 -7.97 10.38 -3.51
N ARG A 334 -7.71 10.32 -4.83
CA ARG A 334 -8.74 10.23 -5.87
C ARG A 334 -9.38 8.83 -5.93
N LEU A 335 -8.60 7.78 -5.75
CA LEU A 335 -9.14 6.43 -5.66
C LEU A 335 -9.92 6.25 -4.36
N LEU A 336 -9.38 6.72 -3.24
CA LEU A 336 -10.09 6.71 -1.96
C LEU A 336 -11.41 7.50 -2.03
N SER A 337 -11.41 8.69 -2.64
CA SER A 337 -12.65 9.47 -2.80
C SER A 337 -13.71 8.71 -3.61
N THR A 338 -13.28 7.93 -4.60
CA THR A 338 -14.17 7.10 -5.42
C THR A 338 -14.67 5.87 -4.65
N LEU A 339 -13.80 5.20 -3.90
CA LEU A 339 -14.13 4.00 -3.13
C LEU A 339 -15.04 4.29 -1.95
N PHE A 340 -14.89 5.44 -1.30
CA PHE A 340 -15.72 5.83 -0.15
C PHE A 340 -16.90 6.73 -0.55
N ASN A 341 -17.04 7.04 -1.85
CA ASN A 341 -18.03 7.98 -2.37
C ASN A 341 -18.02 9.33 -1.62
N LEU A 342 -16.83 9.88 -1.40
CA LEU A 342 -16.60 11.14 -0.71
C LEU A 342 -16.01 12.17 -1.68
N GLY A 343 -16.27 13.46 -1.44
CA GLY A 343 -15.56 14.52 -2.15
C GLY A 343 -14.06 14.52 -1.81
N ARG A 344 -13.20 14.92 -2.75
CA ARG A 344 -11.73 14.95 -2.57
C ARG A 344 -11.29 15.68 -1.30
N ASP A 345 -11.93 16.81 -0.99
CA ASP A 345 -11.65 17.58 0.22
C ASP A 345 -12.08 16.86 1.50
N ALA A 346 -13.21 16.16 1.46
CA ALA A 346 -13.67 15.35 2.59
C ALA A 346 -12.70 14.19 2.85
N THR A 347 -12.24 13.50 1.81
CA THR A 347 -11.21 12.44 1.90
C THR A 347 -9.89 12.98 2.46
N ARG A 348 -9.41 14.13 1.97
CA ARG A 348 -8.19 14.77 2.48
C ARG A 348 -8.32 15.11 3.97
N ARG A 349 -9.45 15.70 4.38
CA ARG A 349 -9.74 15.99 5.80
C ARG A 349 -9.84 14.72 6.63
N ALA A 350 -10.42 13.64 6.10
CA ALA A 350 -10.44 12.32 6.74
C ALA A 350 -9.05 11.82 7.09
N ILE A 351 -8.18 11.78 6.08
CA ILE A 351 -6.79 11.34 6.26
C ILE A 351 -6.05 12.26 7.23
N SER A 352 -6.20 13.57 7.09
CA SER A 352 -5.48 14.53 7.93
C SER A 352 -5.94 14.51 9.39
N SER A 353 -7.25 14.41 9.64
CA SER A 353 -7.79 14.30 11.00
C SER A 353 -7.33 13.00 11.64
N ALA A 354 -7.53 11.86 10.98
CA ALA A 354 -7.14 10.57 11.51
C ALA A 354 -5.63 10.50 11.82
N ARG A 355 -4.77 10.98 10.91
CA ARG A 355 -3.32 11.09 11.13
C ARG A 355 -3.01 11.88 12.39
N LYS A 356 -3.55 13.09 12.50
CA LYS A 356 -3.29 13.99 13.63
C LYS A 356 -3.63 13.33 14.96
N TYR A 357 -4.85 12.81 15.09
CA TYR A 357 -5.29 12.23 16.36
C TYR A 357 -4.61 10.89 16.68
N LEU A 358 -4.29 10.06 15.69
CA LEU A 358 -3.47 8.87 15.91
C LEU A 358 -2.08 9.23 16.46
N VAL A 359 -1.45 10.29 15.95
CA VAL A 359 -0.17 10.77 16.48
C VAL A 359 -0.30 11.33 17.90
N GLU A 360 -1.39 12.03 18.21
CA GLU A 360 -1.59 12.63 19.52
C GLU A 360 -2.00 11.62 20.60
N THR A 361 -2.81 10.60 20.29
CA THR A 361 -3.38 9.70 21.31
C THR A 361 -2.88 8.26 21.23
N PHE A 362 -2.58 7.74 20.04
CA PHE A 362 -2.21 6.33 19.86
C PHE A 362 -0.70 6.11 19.83
N VAL A 363 0.06 7.00 19.19
CA VAL A 363 1.52 6.87 19.07
C VAL A 363 2.24 6.90 20.43
N PRO A 364 1.97 7.86 21.35
CA PRO A 364 2.70 7.96 22.62
C PRO A 364 2.50 6.77 23.56
N GLU A 365 1.39 6.02 23.41
CA GLU A 365 1.15 4.80 24.19
C GLU A 365 1.97 3.59 23.68
N ASN A 366 2.54 3.67 22.47
CA ASN A 366 3.07 2.50 21.76
C ASN A 366 4.43 2.72 21.08
N LEU A 367 5.02 3.92 21.14
CA LEU A 367 6.30 4.26 20.50
C LEU A 367 6.95 5.49 21.18
N GLY A 368 8.28 5.51 21.23
CA GLY A 368 9.10 6.60 21.79
C GLY A 368 9.78 6.20 23.10
N PHE A 369 10.98 6.68 23.41
CA PHE A 369 11.72 6.17 24.59
C PHE A 369 10.99 6.32 25.93
N GLU A 370 10.05 7.27 26.06
CA GLU A 370 9.25 7.49 27.26
C GLU A 370 8.08 6.47 27.44
N HIS A 371 7.63 5.77 26.38
CA HIS A 371 6.47 4.87 26.48
C HIS A 371 6.79 3.52 27.14
N ILE A 372 8.06 3.12 27.15
CA ILE A 372 8.51 1.82 27.64
C ILE A 372 9.72 1.98 28.55
N SER A 373 9.65 1.38 29.74
CA SER A 373 10.76 1.43 30.69
C SER A 373 11.92 0.53 30.27
N ARG A 374 13.15 0.93 30.63
CA ARG A 374 14.36 0.14 30.39
C ARG A 374 14.25 -1.28 30.96
N ASN A 375 13.74 -1.42 32.20
CA ASN A 375 13.53 -2.73 32.83
C ASN A 375 12.54 -3.62 32.05
N ASN A 376 11.51 -3.03 31.44
CA ASN A 376 10.60 -3.79 30.60
C ASN A 376 11.30 -4.26 29.32
N VAL A 377 12.14 -3.42 28.69
CA VAL A 377 12.93 -3.81 27.53
C VAL A 377 13.90 -4.94 27.86
N ILE A 378 14.62 -4.86 28.98
CA ILE A 378 15.56 -5.90 29.41
C ILE A 378 14.81 -7.21 29.66
N ASN A 379 13.76 -7.19 30.48
CA ASN A 379 13.11 -8.42 30.93
C ASN A 379 12.22 -9.08 29.86
N ASN A 380 11.57 -8.29 29.00
CA ASN A 380 10.55 -8.82 28.07
C ASN A 380 10.95 -8.72 26.60
N HIS A 381 11.94 -7.89 26.27
CA HIS A 381 12.27 -7.60 24.87
C HIS A 381 13.74 -7.81 24.51
N THR A 382 14.59 -8.18 25.48
CA THR A 382 15.95 -8.65 25.23
C THR A 382 15.94 -10.17 25.21
N ARG A 383 16.28 -10.75 24.05
CA ARG A 383 16.27 -12.20 23.88
C ARG A 383 17.46 -12.84 24.61
N PRO A 384 17.27 -14.02 25.22
CA PRO A 384 18.37 -14.78 25.82
C PRO A 384 19.51 -15.02 24.83
N LEU A 385 19.21 -15.28 23.55
CA LEU A 385 20.23 -15.40 22.50
C LEU A 385 21.15 -14.17 22.43
N ALA A 386 20.61 -12.96 22.54
CA ALA A 386 21.42 -11.75 22.48
C ALA A 386 22.25 -11.57 23.75
N GLN A 387 21.64 -11.87 24.90
CA GLN A 387 22.31 -11.85 26.20
C GLN A 387 23.47 -12.85 26.24
N SER A 388 23.27 -14.07 25.73
CA SER A 388 24.34 -15.08 25.64
C SER A 388 25.47 -14.67 24.71
N LEU A 389 25.17 -13.97 23.61
CA LEU A 389 26.17 -13.61 22.60
C LEU A 389 27.02 -12.39 22.99
N PHE A 390 26.41 -11.37 23.59
CA PHE A 390 27.04 -10.07 23.82
C PHE A 390 26.81 -9.50 25.23
N GLY A 391 25.82 -9.99 25.96
CA GLY A 391 25.53 -9.52 27.30
C GLY A 391 26.54 -10.02 28.34
N ASP A 392 26.48 -9.41 29.51
CA ASP A 392 27.31 -9.77 30.67
C ASP A 392 26.46 -9.78 31.96
N ILE A 393 27.12 -9.76 33.12
CA ILE A 393 26.49 -9.81 34.45
C ILE A 393 25.61 -8.57 34.71
N THR A 394 25.87 -7.45 34.01
CA THR A 394 25.20 -6.16 34.26
C THR A 394 23.76 -6.10 33.74
N ASN A 395 23.31 -7.09 32.96
CA ASN A 395 21.92 -7.11 32.53
C ASN A 395 21.58 -6.11 31.40
N PRO A 396 22.46 -5.82 30.42
CA PRO A 396 22.34 -4.57 29.64
C PRO A 396 21.12 -4.56 28.70
N ALA A 397 20.63 -3.37 28.38
CA ALA A 397 19.67 -3.21 27.31
C ALA A 397 20.39 -3.38 25.96
N ILE A 398 19.88 -4.28 25.11
CA ILE A 398 20.46 -4.55 23.79
C ILE A 398 19.50 -4.08 22.70
N LEU A 399 19.92 -3.03 21.97
CA LEU A 399 19.16 -2.48 20.85
C LEU A 399 19.88 -2.72 19.52
N VAL A 400 19.11 -2.96 18.47
CA VAL A 400 19.54 -3.06 17.09
C VAL A 400 19.07 -1.81 16.37
N VAL A 401 20.01 -1.08 15.76
CA VAL A 401 19.73 0.21 15.11
C VAL A 401 20.01 0.11 13.62
N ASP A 402 19.09 0.65 12.82
CA ASP A 402 19.22 0.65 11.36
C ASP A 402 18.48 1.83 10.72
N GLY A 403 19.07 2.39 9.67
CA GLY A 403 18.42 3.38 8.82
C GLY A 403 17.48 2.72 7.81
N THR A 404 16.18 3.01 7.88
CA THR A 404 15.25 2.67 6.80
C THR A 404 15.13 3.83 5.82
N TYR A 405 14.46 3.63 4.68
CA TYR A 405 14.31 4.67 3.66
C TYR A 405 12.90 4.74 3.12
N ILE A 406 12.41 5.96 2.93
CA ILE A 406 11.14 6.26 2.27
C ILE A 406 11.47 6.99 0.96
N TYR A 407 11.13 6.37 -0.17
CA TYR A 407 11.39 6.97 -1.48
C TYR A 407 10.44 8.12 -1.74
N ILE A 408 10.96 9.19 -2.34
CA ILE A 408 10.17 10.36 -2.72
C ILE A 408 10.37 10.69 -4.20
N GLN A 409 9.42 11.40 -4.77
CA GLN A 409 9.53 11.92 -6.13
C GLN A 409 10.64 12.97 -6.23
N LYS A 410 11.23 13.11 -7.43
CA LYS A 410 12.15 14.21 -7.74
C LYS A 410 11.42 15.54 -7.51
N SER A 411 12.05 16.44 -6.78
CA SER A 411 11.50 17.77 -6.49
C SER A 411 11.95 18.78 -7.54
N GLY A 412 11.08 19.73 -7.89
CA GLY A 412 11.46 20.92 -8.65
C GLY A 412 12.32 21.91 -7.84
N ASN A 413 12.39 21.76 -6.52
CA ASN A 413 13.34 22.50 -5.70
C ASN A 413 14.71 21.80 -5.78
N PHE A 414 15.63 22.34 -6.58
CA PHE A 414 16.93 21.71 -6.84
C PHE A 414 17.80 21.56 -5.59
N GLN A 415 17.68 22.45 -4.60
CA GLN A 415 18.40 22.30 -3.34
C GLN A 415 17.89 21.07 -2.57
N PHE A 416 16.58 20.95 -2.41
CA PHE A 416 15.98 19.79 -1.77
C PHE A 416 16.21 18.50 -2.57
N GLN A 417 16.17 18.57 -3.91
CA GLN A 417 16.47 17.42 -4.77
C GLN A 417 17.90 16.90 -4.53
N ARG A 418 18.90 17.78 -4.50
CA ARG A 418 20.30 17.38 -4.20
C ARG A 418 20.43 16.76 -2.81
N ARG A 419 19.78 17.35 -1.81
CA ARG A 419 19.85 16.91 -0.40
C ARG A 419 19.07 15.62 -0.11
N SER A 420 18.02 15.35 -0.87
CA SER A 420 17.25 14.10 -0.75
C SER A 420 17.82 12.96 -1.60
N PHE A 421 18.74 13.23 -2.53
CA PHE A 421 19.30 12.20 -3.39
C PHE A 421 20.33 11.33 -2.66
N SER A 422 20.06 10.03 -2.57
CA SER A 422 21.01 9.06 -2.04
C SER A 422 21.88 8.50 -3.15
N MET A 423 23.20 8.68 -3.03
CA MET A 423 24.17 8.07 -3.94
C MET A 423 24.16 6.55 -3.86
N HIS A 424 23.93 5.98 -2.67
CA HIS A 424 23.89 4.52 -2.47
C HIS A 424 22.66 3.87 -3.10
N LYS A 425 21.51 4.56 -3.12
CA LYS A 425 20.25 4.04 -3.69
C LYS A 425 19.95 4.61 -5.08
N HIS A 426 20.79 5.51 -5.58
CA HIS A 426 20.63 6.25 -6.84
C HIS A 426 19.24 6.88 -7.02
N ARG A 427 18.65 7.38 -5.92
CA ARG A 427 17.27 7.89 -5.91
C ARG A 427 17.00 8.89 -4.78
N PRO A 428 16.06 9.85 -4.95
CA PRO A 428 15.57 10.67 -3.85
C PRO A 428 14.85 9.85 -2.78
N LEU A 429 15.24 10.06 -1.53
CA LEU A 429 14.66 9.44 -0.34
C LEU A 429 14.84 10.31 0.90
N VAL A 430 14.12 9.95 1.96
CA VAL A 430 14.38 10.40 3.32
C VAL A 430 14.61 9.18 4.23
N LYS A 431 15.32 9.36 5.33
CA LYS A 431 15.79 8.28 6.20
C LYS A 431 15.20 8.35 7.61
N PRO A 432 14.22 7.51 7.97
CA PRO A 432 13.89 7.24 9.37
C PRO A 432 14.95 6.31 9.99
N MET A 433 15.37 6.60 11.23
CA MET A 433 16.30 5.77 12.00
C MET A 433 15.52 4.92 13.00
N VAL A 434 15.56 3.60 12.87
CA VAL A 434 14.73 2.68 13.66
C VAL A 434 15.54 2.08 14.80
N PHE A 435 15.04 2.18 16.03
CA PHE A 435 15.59 1.54 17.24
C PHE A 435 14.71 0.37 17.62
N VAL A 436 15.26 -0.84 17.57
CA VAL A 436 14.50 -2.09 17.76
C VAL A 436 15.20 -2.95 18.80
N THR A 437 14.45 -3.61 19.67
CA THR A 437 15.00 -4.60 20.60
C THR A 437 15.36 -5.90 19.87
N THR A 438 16.03 -6.82 20.56
CA THR A 438 16.42 -8.11 19.96
C THR A 438 15.23 -9.07 19.75
N SER A 439 14.07 -8.83 20.38
CA SER A 439 12.80 -9.52 20.09
C SER A 439 11.99 -8.92 18.93
N GLY A 440 12.42 -7.76 18.40
CA GLY A 440 11.75 -7.04 17.32
C GLY A 440 10.74 -6.00 17.78
N TYR A 441 10.72 -5.64 19.06
CA TYR A 441 9.90 -4.55 19.56
C TYR A 441 10.53 -3.21 19.16
N ILE A 442 9.74 -2.28 18.63
CA ILE A 442 10.25 -1.00 18.14
C ILE A 442 10.23 -0.02 19.31
N VAL A 443 11.38 0.37 19.85
CA VAL A 443 11.42 1.34 20.96
C VAL A 443 11.06 2.73 20.45
N SER A 444 11.73 3.18 19.39
CA SER A 444 11.44 4.46 18.74
C SER A 444 11.89 4.47 17.28
N VAL A 445 11.39 5.45 16.53
CA VAL A 445 11.88 5.78 15.19
C VAL A 445 12.14 7.28 15.12
N MET A 446 13.35 7.68 14.76
CA MET A 446 13.75 9.09 14.73
C MET A 446 13.88 9.62 13.30
N GLY A 447 13.71 10.92 13.14
CA GLY A 447 13.74 11.60 11.84
C GLY A 447 12.33 11.81 11.25
N PRO A 448 12.16 11.81 9.91
CA PRO A 448 13.13 11.37 8.91
C PRO A 448 14.21 12.42 8.60
N TYR A 449 15.42 11.95 8.29
CA TYR A 449 16.58 12.74 7.90
C TYR A 449 16.74 12.81 6.37
N MET A 450 17.61 13.70 5.90
CA MET A 450 17.92 13.83 4.46
C MET A 450 18.64 12.57 3.94
N GLY A 451 18.55 12.34 2.63
CA GLY A 451 19.14 11.16 1.96
C GLY A 451 20.57 11.36 1.45
N ASP A 452 21.11 12.59 1.54
CA ASP A 452 22.45 12.92 1.05
C ASP A 452 23.58 12.29 1.88
N GLY A 453 24.80 12.31 1.33
CA GLY A 453 25.98 11.75 1.99
C GLY A 453 26.36 12.46 3.30
N LYS A 454 25.86 13.68 3.56
CA LYS A 454 26.08 14.37 4.84
C LYS A 454 25.22 13.75 5.95
N ASN A 455 24.12 13.11 5.60
CA ASN A 455 23.23 12.38 6.51
C ASN A 455 23.42 10.87 6.33
N ASN A 456 24.69 10.43 6.39
CA ASN A 456 25.02 9.01 6.55
C ASN A 456 24.59 8.52 7.96
N ASP A 457 24.62 7.22 8.18
CA ASP A 457 23.98 6.64 9.36
C ASP A 457 24.75 6.98 10.65
N ALA A 458 26.09 7.04 10.58
CA ALA A 458 26.93 7.57 11.66
C ALA A 458 26.61 9.04 12.02
N ASN A 459 26.52 9.94 11.04
CA ASN A 459 26.21 11.35 11.30
C ASN A 459 24.81 11.54 11.88
N ILE A 460 23.84 10.73 11.44
CA ILE A 460 22.49 10.71 12.02
C ILE A 460 22.55 10.26 13.48
N MET A 461 23.28 9.17 13.79
CA MET A 461 23.47 8.70 15.16
C MET A 461 24.13 9.77 16.04
N THR A 462 25.23 10.37 15.57
CA THR A 462 25.91 11.47 16.26
C THR A 462 24.96 12.64 16.52
N HIS A 463 24.11 13.00 15.55
CA HIS A 463 23.12 14.05 15.72
C HIS A 463 22.09 13.70 16.79
N ILE A 464 21.55 12.47 16.76
CA ILE A 464 20.58 11.96 17.74
C ILE A 464 21.13 12.05 19.16
N ILE A 465 22.34 11.51 19.37
CA ILE A 465 23.00 11.46 20.67
C ILE A 465 23.36 12.86 21.16
N LYS A 466 24.07 13.67 20.36
CA LYS A 466 24.51 15.01 20.77
C LYS A 466 23.36 15.99 21.02
N ARG A 467 22.20 15.78 20.39
CA ARG A 467 21.00 16.60 20.61
C ARG A 467 20.06 16.02 21.67
N ASN A 468 20.39 14.84 22.21
CA ASN A 468 19.55 14.07 23.12
C ASN A 468 18.09 13.96 22.61
N ILE A 469 17.92 13.56 21.35
CA ILE A 469 16.59 13.44 20.73
C ILE A 469 15.78 12.39 21.50
N GLU A 470 14.54 12.73 21.85
CA GLU A 470 13.66 11.92 22.70
C GLU A 470 14.30 11.49 24.04
N LYS A 471 15.24 12.27 24.58
CA LYS A 471 15.93 11.96 25.83
C LYS A 471 16.62 10.59 25.82
N ILE A 472 17.08 10.15 24.65
CA ILE A 472 17.72 8.85 24.49
C ILE A 472 18.94 8.65 25.40
N THR A 473 19.72 9.71 25.69
CA THR A 473 20.87 9.61 26.59
C THR A 473 20.47 9.50 28.05
N ASP A 474 19.23 9.86 28.39
CA ASP A 474 18.67 9.67 29.74
C ASP A 474 18.14 8.24 29.91
N TRP A 475 17.78 7.60 28.79
CA TRP A 475 17.27 6.23 28.76
C TRP A 475 18.39 5.19 28.69
N LEU A 476 19.43 5.44 27.89
CA LEU A 476 20.62 4.59 27.77
C LEU A 476 21.51 4.71 29.01
N GLN A 477 22.15 3.61 29.39
CA GLN A 477 23.09 3.53 30.52
C GLN A 477 24.45 3.01 30.06
N GLU A 478 25.48 3.21 30.89
CA GLU A 478 26.78 2.56 30.71
C GLU A 478 26.58 1.04 30.58
N ASP A 479 27.43 0.41 29.78
CA ASP A 479 27.40 -1.01 29.41
C ASP A 479 26.24 -1.47 28.50
N ASP A 480 25.27 -0.60 28.17
CA ASP A 480 24.24 -0.91 27.16
C ASP A 480 24.87 -1.19 25.78
N ILE A 481 24.20 -2.01 24.97
CA ILE A 481 24.76 -2.54 23.72
C ILE A 481 23.93 -2.07 22.52
N LEU A 482 24.60 -1.44 21.56
CA LEU A 482 24.03 -1.10 20.25
C LEU A 482 24.61 -1.99 19.15
N ILE A 483 23.74 -2.77 18.51
CA ILE A 483 24.06 -3.59 17.36
C ILE A 483 23.75 -2.80 16.09
N VAL A 484 24.79 -2.47 15.34
CA VAL A 484 24.71 -1.51 14.23
C VAL A 484 25.29 -2.06 12.93
N ASP A 485 25.03 -1.35 11.85
CA ASP A 485 25.52 -1.69 10.51
C ASP A 485 26.88 -1.03 10.25
N ARG A 486 27.51 -1.37 9.13
CA ARG A 486 28.83 -0.81 8.78
C ARG A 486 28.80 0.72 8.57
N GLY A 487 27.65 1.29 8.26
CA GLY A 487 27.45 2.73 8.06
C GLY A 487 27.55 3.56 9.34
N PHE A 488 27.57 2.94 10.53
CA PHE A 488 27.71 3.62 11.83
C PHE A 488 29.16 3.72 12.32
N ARG A 489 30.14 3.21 11.57
CA ARG A 489 31.56 3.17 11.97
C ARG A 489 32.06 4.48 12.60
N ASP A 490 31.75 5.61 11.97
CA ASP A 490 32.28 6.92 12.39
C ASP A 490 31.57 7.49 13.64
N SER A 491 30.58 6.78 14.17
CA SER A 491 29.88 7.14 15.42
C SER A 491 30.26 6.26 16.61
N LEU A 492 31.08 5.22 16.41
CA LEU A 492 31.41 4.25 17.46
C LEU A 492 32.22 4.88 18.59
N ASP A 493 33.18 5.76 18.28
CA ASP A 493 34.00 6.43 19.31
C ASP A 493 33.11 7.28 20.25
N LEU A 494 32.13 8.00 19.70
CA LEU A 494 31.16 8.77 20.48
C LEU A 494 30.31 7.87 21.39
N LEU A 495 29.90 6.70 20.91
CA LEU A 495 29.12 5.75 21.71
C LEU A 495 29.99 5.16 22.85
N ASN A 496 31.25 4.83 22.55
CA ASN A 496 32.20 4.35 23.55
C ASN A 496 32.50 5.41 24.62
N GLU A 497 32.61 6.70 24.25
CA GLU A 497 32.74 7.82 25.20
C GLU A 497 31.56 7.93 26.18
N LEU A 498 30.38 7.44 25.80
CA LEU A 498 29.18 7.36 26.65
C LEU A 498 29.07 6.03 27.41
N GLY A 499 30.09 5.17 27.34
CA GLY A 499 30.07 3.84 27.95
C GLY A 499 29.18 2.83 27.21
N ILE A 500 28.71 3.15 25.99
CA ILE A 500 27.84 2.28 25.20
C ILE A 500 28.70 1.35 24.34
N LYS A 501 28.55 0.04 24.53
CA LYS A 501 29.22 -0.99 23.73
C LYS A 501 28.55 -1.06 22.35
N SER A 502 29.36 -1.12 21.29
CA SER A 502 28.82 -1.14 19.92
C SER A 502 29.33 -2.33 19.11
N GLU A 503 28.40 -3.10 18.56
CA GLU A 503 28.68 -4.34 17.82
C GLU A 503 28.34 -4.18 16.35
N MET A 504 29.32 -4.45 15.47
CA MET A 504 29.22 -4.18 14.04
C MET A 504 29.97 -5.25 13.22
N PRO A 505 29.49 -5.62 12.01
CA PRO A 505 30.23 -6.56 11.15
C PRO A 505 31.59 -5.99 10.69
N SER A 506 32.65 -6.81 10.75
CA SER A 506 34.03 -6.41 10.43
C SER A 506 34.21 -5.89 9.00
N PHE A 507 35.11 -4.92 8.79
CA PHE A 507 35.53 -4.47 7.46
C PHE A 507 36.61 -5.39 6.88
N LEU A 508 36.64 -5.47 5.55
CA LEU A 508 37.71 -6.21 4.89
C LEU A 508 38.94 -5.30 4.89
N GLY A 509 40.11 -5.83 5.25
CA GLY A 509 41.36 -5.09 5.17
C GLY A 509 41.66 -4.63 3.75
N ARG A 510 42.47 -3.57 3.63
CA ARG A 510 42.85 -3.04 2.32
C ARG A 510 43.69 -4.08 1.57
N GLY A 511 43.22 -4.49 0.39
CA GLY A 511 43.91 -5.48 -0.45
C GLY A 511 43.58 -6.94 -0.11
N GLU A 512 42.86 -7.19 1.00
CA GLU A 512 42.42 -8.53 1.35
C GLU A 512 41.26 -9.00 0.48
N LYS A 513 41.21 -10.30 0.21
CA LYS A 513 40.12 -10.93 -0.57
C LYS A 513 39.08 -11.60 0.33
N GLN A 514 39.44 -11.89 1.58
CA GLN A 514 38.62 -12.60 2.55
C GLN A 514 38.95 -12.13 3.97
N HIS A 515 37.95 -12.14 4.85
CA HIS A 515 38.12 -11.89 6.28
C HIS A 515 38.93 -12.99 6.97
N SER A 516 39.51 -12.67 8.13
CA SER A 516 40.04 -13.71 9.01
C SER A 516 38.92 -14.65 9.49
N VAL A 517 39.28 -15.82 10.04
CA VAL A 517 38.29 -16.76 10.59
C VAL A 517 37.53 -16.10 11.74
N GLU A 518 38.26 -15.44 12.64
CA GLU A 518 37.71 -14.71 13.78
C GLU A 518 36.76 -13.58 13.33
N GLU A 519 37.19 -12.71 12.42
CA GLU A 519 36.34 -11.64 11.88
C GLU A 519 35.07 -12.16 11.20
N SER A 520 35.19 -13.26 10.47
CA SER A 520 34.05 -13.90 9.78
C SER A 520 33.07 -14.50 10.79
N ASN A 521 33.57 -15.06 11.90
CA ASN A 521 32.77 -15.58 13.00
C ASN A 521 32.07 -14.44 13.75
N THR A 522 32.77 -13.39 14.17
CA THR A 522 32.21 -12.21 14.85
C THR A 522 31.15 -11.54 13.99
N THR A 523 31.43 -11.35 12.70
CA THR A 523 30.43 -10.88 11.72
C THR A 523 29.17 -11.74 11.70
N ARG A 524 29.29 -13.07 11.89
CA ARG A 524 28.12 -13.94 11.96
C ARG A 524 27.30 -13.74 13.23
N LEU A 525 27.94 -13.56 14.39
CA LEU A 525 27.25 -13.27 15.65
C LEU A 525 26.41 -12.00 15.53
N VAL A 526 27.01 -10.92 15.01
CA VAL A 526 26.33 -9.64 14.79
C VAL A 526 25.17 -9.77 13.79
N THR A 527 25.42 -10.39 12.62
CA THR A 527 24.38 -10.55 11.59
C THR A 527 23.23 -11.46 12.01
N LYS A 528 23.45 -12.37 12.97
CA LYS A 528 22.39 -13.21 13.53
C LYS A 528 21.34 -12.39 14.26
N LEU A 529 21.76 -11.36 15.01
CA LEU A 529 20.86 -10.45 15.72
C LEU A 529 20.31 -9.36 14.79
N ARG A 530 21.14 -8.79 13.90
CA ARG A 530 20.69 -7.76 12.94
C ARG A 530 19.53 -8.18 12.04
N TRP A 531 19.35 -9.48 11.78
CA TRP A 531 18.21 -9.97 11.02
C TRP A 531 16.85 -9.45 11.55
N ILE A 532 16.77 -9.17 12.86
CA ILE A 532 15.53 -8.67 13.49
C ILE A 532 15.13 -7.30 12.92
N VAL A 533 16.06 -6.35 12.79
CA VAL A 533 15.76 -5.00 12.30
C VAL A 533 15.47 -5.00 10.81
N GLU A 534 16.14 -5.87 10.03
CA GLU A 534 15.82 -6.09 8.61
C GLU A 534 14.38 -6.59 8.44
N SER A 535 13.94 -7.48 9.32
CA SER A 535 12.58 -8.01 9.30
C SER A 535 11.54 -6.99 9.73
N ILE A 536 11.85 -6.15 10.73
CA ILE A 536 11.01 -5.01 11.13
C ILE A 536 10.91 -3.98 10.01
N ASN A 537 12.00 -3.66 9.32
CA ASN A 537 11.96 -2.84 8.12
C ASN A 537 11.01 -3.43 7.08
N GLY A 538 11.02 -4.76 6.89
CA GLY A 538 10.02 -5.46 6.08
C GLY A 538 8.57 -5.29 6.56
N ARG A 539 8.32 -5.33 7.88
CA ARG A 539 6.99 -5.07 8.46
C ARG A 539 6.55 -3.62 8.28
N ILE A 540 7.44 -2.65 8.35
CA ILE A 540 7.10 -1.25 8.03
C ILE A 540 6.61 -1.15 6.57
N LYS A 541 7.21 -1.92 5.65
CA LYS A 541 6.79 -1.98 4.24
C LYS A 541 5.50 -2.77 3.99
N PHE A 542 5.00 -3.54 4.96
CA PHE A 542 3.64 -4.12 4.90
C PHE A 542 2.58 -3.03 4.66
N PHE A 543 2.81 -1.83 5.21
CA PHE A 543 2.06 -0.63 4.89
C PHE A 543 2.55 -0.07 3.56
N ARG A 544 1.91 -0.52 2.47
CA ARG A 544 2.37 -0.27 1.09
C ARG A 544 2.49 1.22 0.74
N TYR A 545 1.85 2.11 1.50
CA TYR A 545 2.08 3.54 1.35
C TYR A 545 3.56 3.92 1.54
N LEU A 546 4.24 3.32 2.54
CA LEU A 546 5.65 3.59 2.87
C LEU A 546 6.64 2.83 1.97
N ASP A 547 6.16 1.87 1.19
CA ASP A 547 6.94 1.15 0.17
C ASP A 547 6.89 1.86 -1.20
N LYS A 548 5.85 2.66 -1.43
CA LYS A 548 5.70 3.47 -2.65
C LYS A 548 6.59 4.70 -2.63
N VAL A 549 6.73 5.27 -3.82
CA VAL A 549 7.43 6.53 -4.06
C VAL A 549 6.45 7.66 -3.77
N LEU A 550 6.68 8.35 -2.66
CA LEU A 550 5.76 9.38 -2.19
C LEU A 550 5.92 10.70 -2.96
N PRO A 551 4.82 11.39 -3.27
CA PRO A 551 4.90 12.75 -3.81
C PRO A 551 5.61 13.69 -2.82
N THR A 552 6.37 14.66 -3.34
CA THR A 552 7.15 15.59 -2.51
C THR A 552 6.30 16.36 -1.49
N ASN A 553 5.03 16.63 -1.79
CA ASN A 553 4.11 17.29 -0.86
C ASN A 553 3.72 16.43 0.36
N GLN A 554 4.07 15.14 0.38
CA GLN A 554 3.84 14.26 1.52
C GLN A 554 5.01 14.23 2.50
N VAL A 555 6.17 14.81 2.14
CA VAL A 555 7.36 14.84 3.01
C VAL A 555 7.07 15.33 4.43
N PRO A 556 6.30 16.42 4.65
CA PRO A 556 5.97 16.90 6.00
C PRO A 556 5.14 15.93 6.86
N HIS A 557 4.65 14.84 6.29
CA HIS A 557 3.78 13.87 6.98
C HIS A 557 4.42 12.49 7.09
N ILE A 558 5.61 12.28 6.52
CA ILE A 558 6.29 10.97 6.53
C ILE A 558 6.56 10.50 7.95
N HIS A 559 7.00 11.40 8.83
CA HIS A 559 7.20 11.15 10.27
C HIS A 559 5.96 10.46 10.86
N ASP A 560 4.80 11.13 10.81
CA ASP A 560 3.55 10.62 11.34
C ASP A 560 3.15 9.26 10.75
N TYR A 561 3.28 9.08 9.43
CA TYR A 561 2.92 7.79 8.81
C TYR A 561 3.81 6.65 9.28
N VAL A 562 5.10 6.90 9.45
CA VAL A 562 6.05 5.91 9.98
C VAL A 562 5.75 5.61 11.44
N HIS A 563 5.53 6.64 12.27
CA HIS A 563 5.23 6.47 13.69
C HIS A 563 3.95 5.68 13.90
N ILE A 564 2.86 6.03 13.19
CA ILE A 564 1.61 5.28 13.26
C ILE A 564 1.81 3.83 12.82
N ALA A 565 2.53 3.59 11.71
CA ALA A 565 2.83 2.22 11.25
C ALA A 565 3.59 1.41 12.31
N CYS A 566 4.61 1.99 12.93
CA CYS A 566 5.41 1.36 13.98
C CYS A 566 4.59 1.10 15.25
N SER A 567 3.77 2.05 15.70
CA SER A 567 2.85 1.86 16.83
C SER A 567 1.85 0.73 16.58
N LEU A 568 1.32 0.62 15.35
CA LEU A 568 0.43 -0.51 14.98
C LEU A 568 1.17 -1.85 14.99
N ILE A 569 2.44 -1.88 14.56
CA ILE A 569 3.27 -3.09 14.61
C ILE A 569 3.47 -3.52 16.06
N ASN A 570 3.90 -2.61 16.95
CA ASN A 570 4.12 -2.92 18.36
C ASN A 570 2.85 -3.44 19.06
N ARG A 571 1.71 -2.80 18.79
CA ARG A 571 0.46 -3.11 19.48
C ARG A 571 -0.20 -4.39 19.00
N TYR A 572 -0.19 -4.68 17.70
CA TYR A 572 -1.07 -5.70 17.11
C TYR A 572 -0.36 -6.82 16.36
N PHE A 573 0.90 -6.64 15.95
CA PHE A 573 1.58 -7.66 15.17
C PHE A 573 2.21 -8.67 16.12
N LYS A 574 2.11 -9.96 15.78
CA LYS A 574 2.77 -11.02 16.54
C LYS A 574 4.26 -10.70 16.70
N PRO A 575 4.87 -10.86 17.88
CA PRO A 575 6.32 -10.70 18.04
C PRO A 575 7.11 -11.51 16.99
N MET A 576 8.23 -10.94 16.52
CA MET A 576 9.02 -11.54 15.43
C MET A 576 9.61 -12.89 15.80
N ASN A 577 10.02 -13.06 17.06
CA ASN A 577 10.54 -14.31 17.54
C ASN A 577 10.12 -14.53 19.00
N ILE A 578 9.21 -15.49 19.19
CA ILE A 578 8.85 -16.04 20.50
C ILE A 578 9.67 -17.32 20.60
N GLY A 579 11.00 -17.17 20.60
CA GLY A 579 11.90 -18.31 20.74
C GLY A 579 11.71 -18.93 22.12
N ASP A 580 11.89 -20.23 22.22
CA ASP A 580 12.08 -20.87 23.52
C ASP A 580 13.37 -20.33 24.16
N PRO A 581 13.32 -19.76 25.38
CA PRO A 581 14.50 -19.22 26.06
C PRO A 581 15.68 -20.20 26.11
N GLU A 582 15.40 -21.47 26.41
CA GLU A 582 16.42 -22.52 26.52
C GLU A 582 17.07 -22.79 25.15
N ALA A 583 16.27 -22.93 24.09
CA ALA A 583 16.80 -23.05 22.73
C ALA A 583 17.63 -21.83 22.29
N ASP A 584 17.26 -20.62 22.71
CA ASP A 584 18.00 -19.38 22.43
C ASP A 584 19.37 -19.37 23.14
N GLU A 585 19.43 -19.79 24.40
CA GLU A 585 20.66 -19.93 25.19
C GLU A 585 21.59 -21.01 24.62
N LEU A 586 21.05 -22.19 24.31
CA LEU A 586 21.81 -23.28 23.68
C LEU A 586 22.39 -22.87 22.33
N LEU A 587 21.60 -22.14 21.52
CA LEU A 587 22.07 -21.61 20.26
C LEU A 587 23.18 -20.55 20.45
N GLY A 588 23.03 -19.66 21.43
CA GLY A 588 24.04 -18.67 21.80
C GLY A 588 25.35 -19.32 22.23
N ALA A 589 25.28 -20.29 23.15
CA ALA A 589 26.42 -21.06 23.63
C ALA A 589 27.12 -21.81 22.49
N LYS A 590 26.37 -22.48 21.61
CA LYS A 590 26.90 -23.15 20.41
C LYS A 590 27.62 -22.16 19.50
N MET A 591 27.02 -21.00 19.24
CA MET A 591 27.61 -19.98 18.38
C MET A 591 28.91 -19.41 18.96
N LEU A 592 28.95 -19.14 20.27
CA LEU A 592 30.16 -18.68 20.95
C LEU A 592 31.25 -19.76 20.97
N PHE A 593 30.90 -21.01 21.27
CA PHE A 593 31.84 -22.13 21.22
C PHE A 593 32.49 -22.25 19.84
N LEU A 594 31.68 -22.24 18.78
CA LEU A 594 32.17 -22.29 17.40
C LEU A 594 33.00 -21.06 17.05
N SER A 595 32.64 -19.86 17.55
CA SER A 595 33.36 -18.63 17.20
C SER A 595 34.83 -18.63 17.61
N LYS A 596 35.17 -19.41 18.65
CA LYS A 596 36.52 -19.58 19.19
C LYS A 596 37.33 -20.68 18.48
N GLN A 597 36.70 -21.45 17.58
CA GLN A 597 37.37 -22.52 16.85
C GLN A 597 38.12 -21.98 15.63
N ILE A 598 39.24 -22.62 15.32
CA ILE A 598 39.95 -22.44 14.05
C ILE A 598 39.24 -23.21 12.94
N ASN A 599 39.48 -22.81 11.68
CA ASN A 599 38.97 -23.57 10.53
C ASN A 599 40.06 -24.55 10.07
N GLU A 600 40.02 -25.77 10.57
CA GLU A 600 41.00 -26.81 10.24
C GLU A 600 41.02 -27.14 8.74
N LEU A 601 39.86 -27.18 8.08
CA LEU A 601 39.79 -27.44 6.64
C LEU A 601 40.41 -26.31 5.83
N LYS A 602 40.25 -25.05 6.26
CA LYS A 602 40.95 -23.91 5.65
C LYS A 602 42.47 -24.12 5.73
N ASN A 603 42.98 -24.46 6.91
CA ASN A 603 44.41 -24.70 7.11
C ASN A 603 44.89 -25.87 6.23
N LYS A 604 44.14 -26.98 6.15
CA LYS A 604 44.44 -28.11 5.27
C LYS A 604 44.50 -27.68 3.81
N VAL A 605 43.51 -26.92 3.33
CA VAL A 605 43.47 -26.41 1.95
C VAL A 605 44.67 -25.54 1.62
N GLU A 606 45.07 -24.65 2.54
CA GLU A 606 46.16 -23.70 2.33
C GLU A 606 47.54 -24.37 2.45
N ASN A 607 47.72 -25.28 3.41
CA ASN A 607 48.99 -25.99 3.65
C ASN A 607 49.26 -27.07 2.59
N ASP A 608 48.25 -27.88 2.28
CA ASP A 608 48.39 -29.00 1.34
C ASP A 608 48.23 -28.54 -0.12
N GLY A 609 47.87 -27.27 -0.34
CA GLY A 609 47.72 -26.68 -1.67
C GLY A 609 46.57 -27.28 -2.47
N LEU A 610 45.47 -27.65 -1.81
CA LEU A 610 44.27 -28.25 -2.43
C LEU A 610 43.58 -27.31 -3.43
N ASP A 611 43.93 -26.03 -3.38
CA ASP A 611 43.45 -24.99 -4.27
C ASP A 611 44.31 -24.78 -5.52
N LYS A 612 45.47 -25.45 -5.60
CA LYS A 612 46.35 -25.41 -6.76
C LYS A 612 45.81 -26.32 -7.85
N ARG A 613 46.04 -25.93 -9.11
CA ARG A 613 45.66 -26.72 -10.30
C ARG A 613 46.33 -28.10 -10.36
N SER A 614 47.43 -28.28 -9.64
CA SER A 614 48.17 -29.54 -9.57
C SER A 614 47.45 -30.62 -8.75
N TYR A 615 46.51 -30.25 -7.88
CA TYR A 615 45.78 -31.24 -7.08
C TYR A 615 44.78 -32.01 -7.95
N LYS A 616 44.74 -33.33 -7.79
CA LYS A 616 43.93 -34.22 -8.63
C LYS A 616 42.49 -34.27 -8.13
N TRP A 617 41.59 -33.74 -8.96
CA TRP A 617 40.15 -33.73 -8.72
C TRP A 617 39.43 -34.52 -9.83
N SER A 618 38.50 -35.40 -9.45
CA SER A 618 37.64 -36.13 -10.38
C SER A 618 36.25 -35.47 -10.40
N LYS A 619 35.71 -35.23 -11.60
CA LYS A 619 34.36 -34.66 -11.75
C LYS A 619 33.31 -35.74 -11.45
N ILE A 620 32.27 -35.33 -10.76
CA ILE A 620 31.11 -36.18 -10.48
C ILE A 620 30.04 -35.82 -11.51
N ASP A 621 29.63 -36.78 -12.33
CA ASP A 621 28.52 -36.56 -13.25
C ASP A 621 27.21 -36.48 -12.49
N SER A 622 26.33 -35.55 -12.88
CA SER A 622 25.06 -35.25 -12.20
C SER A 622 24.07 -36.42 -12.17
N THR A 623 24.36 -37.50 -12.91
CA THR A 623 23.53 -38.71 -13.03
C THR A 623 24.08 -39.91 -12.28
N ASP A 624 25.32 -39.86 -11.78
CA ASP A 624 26.00 -41.01 -11.17
C ASP A 624 26.71 -40.59 -9.87
N PHE A 625 26.03 -40.74 -8.74
CA PHE A 625 26.55 -40.35 -7.42
C PHE A 625 26.89 -41.58 -6.58
N ASP A 626 28.00 -42.25 -6.89
CA ASP A 626 28.64 -43.25 -6.03
C ASP A 626 29.34 -42.62 -4.79
N ILE A 627 28.83 -41.47 -4.32
CA ILE A 627 29.37 -40.77 -3.15
C ILE A 627 28.45 -40.97 -1.97
N GLU A 628 28.97 -41.64 -0.96
CA GLU A 628 28.39 -41.79 0.37
C GLU A 628 28.48 -40.48 1.15
N PHE A 629 27.72 -39.46 0.70
CA PHE A 629 27.54 -38.21 1.43
C PHE A 629 26.42 -38.37 2.47
N PRO A 630 26.58 -37.81 3.70
CA PRO A 630 25.61 -38.02 4.78
C PRO A 630 24.23 -37.48 4.41
N ARG A 631 23.21 -38.30 4.66
CA ARG A 631 21.81 -37.93 4.44
C ARG A 631 21.32 -37.08 5.60
N LEU A 632 21.00 -35.82 5.30
CA LEU A 632 20.60 -34.82 6.30
C LEU A 632 19.11 -34.52 6.21
N ASN A 633 18.49 -34.22 7.34
CA ASN A 633 17.14 -33.68 7.42
C ASN A 633 17.15 -32.12 7.51
N GLU A 634 15.98 -31.49 7.45
CA GLU A 634 15.87 -30.03 7.49
C GLU A 634 16.40 -29.42 8.80
N GLU A 635 16.25 -30.11 9.92
CA GLU A 635 16.69 -29.63 11.24
C GLU A 635 18.21 -29.65 11.35
N GLU A 636 18.86 -30.74 10.91
CA GLU A 636 20.31 -30.85 10.83
C GLU A 636 20.90 -29.75 9.94
N LEU A 637 20.29 -29.51 8.78
CA LEU A 637 20.68 -28.41 7.89
C LEU A 637 20.52 -27.03 8.55
N ARG A 638 19.45 -26.80 9.31
CA ARG A 638 19.27 -25.56 10.09
C ARG A 638 20.30 -25.43 11.20
N ASN A 639 20.67 -26.54 11.84
CA ASN A 639 21.67 -26.61 12.89
C ASN A 639 23.10 -26.38 12.38
N LEU A 640 23.39 -26.77 11.13
CA LEU A 640 24.65 -26.48 10.45
C LEU A 640 24.72 -25.04 9.95
N THR A 641 23.66 -24.53 9.33
CA THR A 641 23.63 -23.16 8.78
C THR A 641 23.43 -22.08 9.84
N LEU A 642 22.91 -22.45 11.00
CA LEU A 642 22.51 -21.57 12.09
C LEU A 642 21.54 -20.48 11.61
N GLY A 643 20.71 -20.77 10.61
CA GLY A 643 19.71 -19.84 10.06
C GLY A 643 19.11 -20.29 8.74
N THR A 644 17.88 -19.84 8.46
CA THR A 644 17.12 -20.29 7.28
C THR A 644 17.47 -19.55 5.99
N TYR A 645 18.16 -18.40 6.06
CA TYR A 645 18.49 -17.59 4.88
C TYR A 645 19.37 -18.36 3.90
N GLN A 646 20.43 -19.01 4.38
CA GLN A 646 21.33 -19.78 3.53
C GLN A 646 20.61 -20.93 2.84
N LEU A 647 19.72 -21.63 3.55
CA LEU A 647 18.90 -22.72 3.00
C LEU A 647 17.88 -22.24 1.96
N LYS A 648 17.30 -21.05 2.14
CA LYS A 648 16.42 -20.45 1.12
C LYS A 648 17.17 -20.15 -0.18
N MET A 649 18.44 -19.76 -0.09
CA MET A 649 19.30 -19.50 -1.25
C MET A 649 19.88 -20.76 -1.88
N ALA A 650 20.01 -21.85 -1.10
CA ALA A 650 20.56 -23.11 -1.58
C ALA A 650 19.84 -23.60 -2.84
N LYS A 651 18.50 -23.57 -2.83
CA LYS A 651 17.66 -23.99 -3.96
C LYS A 651 18.02 -23.30 -5.28
N SER A 652 18.24 -21.98 -5.23
CA SER A 652 18.59 -21.20 -6.42
C SER A 652 19.97 -21.53 -6.96
N TYR A 653 20.96 -21.70 -6.08
CA TYR A 653 22.30 -22.11 -6.52
C TYR A 653 22.32 -23.54 -7.05
N THR A 654 21.51 -24.44 -6.48
CA THR A 654 21.40 -25.83 -6.95
C THR A 654 20.75 -25.92 -8.31
N GLU A 655 19.85 -25.02 -8.69
CA GLU A 655 19.29 -25.03 -10.05
C GLU A 655 20.32 -24.61 -11.11
N GLU A 656 21.17 -23.62 -10.79
CA GLU A 656 22.33 -23.29 -11.63
C GLU A 656 23.30 -24.48 -11.83
N HIS A 657 23.18 -25.54 -11.04
CA HIS A 657 23.95 -26.79 -11.25
C HIS A 657 23.42 -27.67 -12.36
N PHE A 658 22.13 -27.62 -12.65
CA PHE A 658 21.53 -28.39 -13.72
C PHE A 658 21.48 -27.62 -15.05
N ASP A 659 21.82 -26.34 -15.03
CA ASP A 659 21.88 -25.51 -16.23
C ASP A 659 23.14 -25.83 -17.04
N SER A 660 22.98 -26.09 -18.34
CA SER A 660 24.09 -26.33 -19.27
C SER A 660 25.04 -25.13 -19.39
N GLU A 661 24.56 -23.92 -19.07
CA GLU A 661 25.37 -22.69 -19.02
C GLU A 661 25.98 -22.43 -17.62
N GLY A 662 25.56 -23.20 -16.62
CA GLY A 662 25.95 -23.03 -15.23
C GLY A 662 27.38 -23.50 -14.94
N ARG A 663 28.14 -22.70 -14.18
CA ARG A 663 29.52 -23.04 -13.73
C ARG A 663 29.57 -23.79 -12.41
N TYR A 664 28.50 -24.49 -12.04
CA TYR A 664 28.46 -25.23 -10.79
C TYR A 664 29.00 -26.63 -11.01
N GLU A 665 30.22 -26.86 -10.55
CA GLU A 665 30.91 -28.15 -10.66
C GLU A 665 31.12 -28.72 -9.26
N VAL A 666 30.79 -30.00 -9.05
CA VAL A 666 31.19 -30.76 -7.86
C VAL A 666 32.29 -31.73 -8.26
N LEU A 667 33.35 -31.74 -7.47
CA LEU A 667 34.58 -32.51 -7.68
C LEU A 667 34.88 -33.31 -6.42
N ILE A 668 35.35 -34.54 -6.56
CA ILE A 668 35.83 -35.38 -5.46
C ILE A 668 37.36 -35.52 -5.54
N SER A 669 38.03 -35.59 -4.38
CA SER A 669 39.48 -35.81 -4.37
C SER A 669 39.77 -37.24 -4.87
N ALA A 670 40.81 -37.36 -5.70
CA ALA A 670 41.30 -38.67 -6.13
C ALA A 670 42.03 -39.44 -5.02
N GLU A 671 42.42 -38.75 -3.93
CA GLU A 671 43.19 -39.33 -2.82
C GLU A 671 42.32 -39.57 -1.58
N ASP A 672 41.23 -38.81 -1.41
CA ASP A 672 40.37 -38.83 -0.22
C ASP A 672 38.90 -38.68 -0.64
N GLN A 673 38.15 -39.80 -0.70
CA GLN A 673 36.73 -39.78 -1.09
C GLN A 673 35.83 -39.03 -0.09
N CYS A 674 36.33 -38.75 1.12
CA CYS A 674 35.65 -37.97 2.15
C CYS A 674 35.89 -36.45 2.01
N LEU A 675 36.55 -36.02 0.92
CA LEU A 675 36.85 -34.63 0.63
C LEU A 675 36.33 -34.22 -0.75
N LEU A 676 35.42 -33.25 -0.77
CA LEU A 676 34.90 -32.67 -2.00
C LEU A 676 35.33 -31.22 -2.19
N SER A 677 35.42 -30.80 -3.44
CA SER A 677 35.52 -29.41 -3.85
C SER A 677 34.34 -29.04 -4.75
N ALA A 678 33.93 -27.78 -4.72
CA ALA A 678 32.98 -27.27 -5.70
C ALA A 678 33.40 -25.89 -6.21
N LYS A 679 32.96 -25.57 -7.42
CA LYS A 679 33.02 -24.22 -7.98
C LYS A 679 31.61 -23.71 -8.14
N ILE A 680 31.34 -22.51 -7.66
CA ILE A 680 30.01 -21.89 -7.73
C ILE A 680 30.13 -20.45 -8.22
N GLN A 681 29.29 -20.11 -9.18
CA GLN A 681 29.17 -18.78 -9.74
C GLN A 681 28.68 -17.76 -8.70
N SER A 682 29.23 -16.55 -8.70
CA SER A 682 28.70 -15.48 -7.87
C SER A 682 27.39 -14.96 -8.43
N ARG A 683 26.32 -14.98 -7.61
CA ARG A 683 25.03 -14.34 -7.93
C ARG A 683 25.06 -12.83 -8.20
N HIS A 684 26.16 -12.16 -7.84
CA HIS A 684 26.28 -10.70 -7.91
C HIS A 684 27.23 -10.23 -9.02
N ILE A 685 28.14 -11.10 -9.47
CA ILE A 685 29.21 -10.75 -10.41
C ILE A 685 29.41 -11.91 -11.36
N SER A 686 28.99 -11.76 -12.62
CA SER A 686 29.07 -12.81 -13.65
C SER A 686 30.48 -13.34 -13.88
N ALA A 687 31.52 -12.49 -13.81
CA ALA A 687 32.90 -12.92 -14.00
C ALA A 687 33.47 -13.74 -12.82
N LYS A 688 32.85 -13.71 -11.63
CA LYS A 688 33.45 -14.24 -10.41
C LYS A 688 32.90 -15.61 -10.03
N CYS A 689 33.78 -16.60 -9.95
CA CYS A 689 33.47 -17.93 -9.43
C CYS A 689 34.19 -18.14 -8.08
N TYR A 690 33.53 -18.78 -7.13
CA TYR A 690 34.10 -19.16 -5.84
C TYR A 690 34.41 -20.65 -5.81
N GLN A 691 35.64 -20.98 -5.41
CA GLN A 691 36.00 -22.35 -5.07
C GLN A 691 35.75 -22.61 -3.58
N LEU A 692 35.28 -23.81 -3.27
CA LEU A 692 34.97 -24.25 -1.93
C LEU A 692 35.33 -25.72 -1.72
N TRP A 693 35.38 -26.13 -0.45
CA TRP A 693 35.71 -27.48 0.00
C TRP A 693 34.81 -27.88 1.17
N ILE A 694 34.44 -29.15 1.22
CA ILE A 694 33.68 -29.76 2.31
C ILE A 694 34.34 -31.10 2.66
N SER A 695 34.60 -31.31 3.94
CA SER A 695 35.07 -32.57 4.51
C SER A 695 33.92 -33.23 5.26
N PHE A 696 33.74 -34.53 5.08
CA PHE A 696 32.62 -35.30 5.63
C PHE A 696 33.02 -36.75 5.90
N ASN A 697 32.13 -37.52 6.50
CA ASN A 697 32.16 -38.99 6.50
C ASN A 697 30.74 -39.50 6.24
N GLU A 698 30.54 -40.82 6.26
CA GLU A 698 29.24 -41.46 6.01
C GLU A 698 28.08 -40.90 6.87
N CYS A 699 28.40 -40.39 8.07
CA CYS A 699 27.40 -39.97 9.06
C CYS A 699 27.24 -38.44 9.16
N VAL A 700 28.31 -37.66 9.02
CA VAL A 700 28.31 -36.23 9.35
C VAL A 700 29.20 -35.39 8.44
N VAL A 701 28.86 -34.10 8.32
CA VAL A 701 29.74 -33.09 7.73
C VAL A 701 30.72 -32.62 8.81
N LEU A 702 32.03 -32.80 8.56
CA LEU A 702 33.10 -32.50 9.50
C LEU A 702 33.57 -31.04 9.43
N GLY A 703 33.62 -30.46 8.23
CA GLY A 703 34.08 -29.07 8.07
C GLY A 703 33.87 -28.51 6.67
N TRP A 704 33.98 -27.19 6.54
CA TRP A 704 33.80 -26.48 5.27
C TRP A 704 34.70 -25.24 5.16
N TYR A 705 35.08 -24.91 3.94
CA TYR A 705 35.81 -23.69 3.60
C TYR A 705 35.42 -23.18 2.23
N CYS A 706 35.20 -21.88 2.08
CA CYS A 706 34.89 -21.25 0.79
C CYS A 706 35.72 -19.98 0.61
N LYS A 707 36.27 -19.74 -0.59
CA LYS A 707 37.02 -18.51 -0.92
C LYS A 707 36.17 -17.23 -1.03
N CYS A 708 34.87 -17.29 -0.73
CA CYS A 708 34.07 -16.07 -0.64
C CYS A 708 34.46 -15.23 0.58
N LYS A 709 34.05 -13.95 0.60
CA LYS A 709 34.47 -12.96 1.61
C LYS A 709 34.32 -13.40 3.07
N ILE A 710 33.30 -14.20 3.38
CA ILE A 710 32.96 -14.70 4.73
C ILE A 710 33.11 -16.21 4.86
N GLY A 711 33.69 -16.87 3.87
CA GLY A 711 33.66 -18.33 3.74
C GLY A 711 34.69 -19.07 4.59
N GLY A 712 35.52 -18.35 5.35
CA GLY A 712 36.41 -18.90 6.37
C GLY A 712 35.73 -19.22 7.70
N ARG A 713 34.50 -18.74 7.93
CA ARG A 713 33.79 -18.93 9.21
C ARG A 713 33.44 -20.40 9.49
N VAL A 714 33.45 -20.72 10.77
CA VAL A 714 32.96 -21.98 11.35
C VAL A 714 31.59 -21.80 12.02
N VAL A 715 31.25 -20.57 12.43
CA VAL A 715 29.90 -20.23 12.92
C VAL A 715 28.96 -20.20 11.72
N GLY A 716 28.24 -21.30 11.49
CA GLY A 716 27.42 -21.46 10.31
C GLY A 716 28.25 -21.46 9.03
N MET A 717 27.61 -21.20 7.88
CA MET A 717 28.28 -21.33 6.57
C MET A 717 27.78 -20.32 5.56
N CYS A 718 28.52 -20.03 4.50
CA CYS A 718 28.04 -19.16 3.43
C CYS A 718 26.98 -19.88 2.57
N SER A 719 26.25 -19.12 1.75
CA SER A 719 25.22 -19.72 0.87
C SER A 719 25.80 -20.70 -0.17
N HIS A 720 27.07 -20.57 -0.56
CA HIS A 720 27.72 -21.48 -1.49
C HIS A 720 28.00 -22.85 -0.85
N ILE A 721 28.48 -22.90 0.40
CA ILE A 721 28.64 -24.16 1.13
C ILE A 721 27.26 -24.78 1.38
N ALA A 722 26.30 -23.96 1.82
CA ALA A 722 24.95 -24.43 2.12
C ALA A 722 24.27 -25.04 0.90
N SER A 723 24.49 -24.54 -0.32
CA SER A 723 23.89 -25.13 -1.52
C SER A 723 24.41 -26.53 -1.82
N VAL A 724 25.72 -26.76 -1.67
CA VAL A 724 26.33 -28.08 -1.90
C VAL A 724 25.85 -29.08 -0.86
N ILE A 725 25.93 -28.73 0.43
CA ILE A 725 25.47 -29.60 1.51
C ILE A 725 23.97 -29.87 1.40
N TRP A 726 23.17 -28.84 1.11
CA TRP A 726 21.73 -28.99 0.95
C TRP A 726 21.38 -29.92 -0.21
N TYR A 727 22.04 -29.78 -1.36
CA TYR A 727 21.78 -30.63 -2.52
C TYR A 727 22.19 -32.09 -2.26
N LEU A 728 23.44 -32.32 -1.85
CA LEU A 728 23.98 -33.66 -1.66
C LEU A 728 23.35 -34.39 -0.46
N GLY A 729 23.08 -33.68 0.64
CA GLY A 729 22.53 -34.29 1.85
C GLY A 729 21.01 -34.42 1.87
N PHE A 730 20.28 -33.58 1.11
CA PHE A 730 18.82 -33.50 1.20
C PHE A 730 18.11 -33.39 -0.16
N GLY A 731 18.45 -32.38 -0.97
CA GLY A 731 17.73 -32.02 -2.19
C GLY A 731 17.71 -33.13 -3.26
N ARG A 732 18.80 -33.87 -3.45
CA ARG A 732 18.87 -34.98 -4.41
C ARG A 732 17.95 -36.16 -4.09
N TYR A 733 17.52 -36.29 -2.83
CA TYR A 733 16.65 -37.37 -2.34
C TYR A 733 15.18 -36.98 -2.28
N THR A 734 14.84 -35.76 -2.66
CA THR A 734 13.44 -35.32 -2.70
C THR A 734 12.91 -35.44 -4.11
N ASP A 735 11.79 -36.15 -4.31
CA ASP A 735 11.09 -36.30 -5.62
C ASP A 735 10.58 -34.98 -6.23
N LYS A 736 10.84 -33.84 -5.59
CA LYS A 736 10.39 -32.53 -6.06
C LYS A 736 11.45 -31.96 -7.00
N GLN A 737 11.12 -31.85 -8.29
CA GLN A 737 11.87 -30.97 -9.18
C GLN A 737 11.81 -29.54 -8.66
N PHE A 738 12.97 -29.00 -8.28
CA PHE A 738 13.13 -27.62 -7.89
C PHE A 738 13.31 -26.78 -9.16
N ARG A 739 12.20 -26.33 -9.76
CA ARG A 739 12.25 -25.36 -10.87
C ARG A 739 11.98 -23.96 -10.34
N ILE A 740 12.90 -23.04 -10.54
CA ILE A 740 12.69 -21.61 -10.40
C ILE A 740 12.29 -21.10 -11.77
N ASN A 741 11.29 -20.23 -11.77
CA ASN A 741 10.85 -19.61 -13.00
C ASN A 741 11.98 -18.72 -13.55
N ASN A 742 12.54 -19.11 -14.70
CA ASN A 742 13.42 -18.24 -15.47
C ASN A 742 12.59 -17.17 -16.17
N TRP A 743 12.40 -16.01 -15.52
CA TRP A 743 11.68 -14.89 -16.12
C TRP A 743 12.44 -14.22 -17.27
N GLY A 744 13.74 -14.48 -17.41
CA GLY A 744 14.59 -13.94 -18.48
C GLY A 744 14.14 -14.38 -19.87
N GLN A 745 13.58 -15.58 -20.00
CA GLN A 745 13.06 -16.09 -21.28
C GLN A 745 11.90 -15.27 -21.86
N TYR A 746 11.18 -14.50 -21.03
CA TYR A 746 10.09 -13.62 -21.46
C TYR A 746 10.58 -12.20 -21.80
N LEU A 747 11.89 -11.97 -21.73
CA LEU A 747 12.53 -10.69 -22.02
C LEU A 747 13.39 -10.83 -23.27
N LEU A 748 13.42 -9.77 -24.08
CA LEU A 748 14.36 -9.67 -25.20
C LEU A 748 15.72 -9.20 -24.66
N ASP A 749 16.79 -9.91 -25.00
CA ASP A 749 18.15 -9.45 -24.72
C ASP A 749 18.70 -8.67 -25.92
N ALA A 750 18.85 -7.36 -25.75
CA ALA A 750 19.38 -6.48 -26.79
C ALA A 750 20.85 -6.78 -27.16
N LYS A 751 21.57 -7.59 -26.36
CA LYS A 751 22.90 -8.08 -26.71
C LYS A 751 22.88 -9.23 -27.71
N ASN A 752 21.73 -9.90 -27.86
CA ASN A 752 21.56 -10.95 -28.82
C ASN A 752 21.33 -10.32 -30.21
N ILE A 753 22.42 -9.85 -30.80
CA ILE A 753 22.46 -9.31 -32.16
C ILE A 753 22.68 -10.50 -33.09
N PRO A 754 21.75 -10.82 -34.01
CA PRO A 754 21.97 -11.85 -35.01
C PRO A 754 23.23 -11.51 -35.81
N GLU A 755 24.13 -12.47 -35.99
CA GLU A 755 25.23 -12.28 -36.92
C GLU A 755 24.66 -12.05 -38.34
N PRO A 756 25.20 -11.09 -39.11
CA PRO A 756 24.74 -10.88 -40.48
C PRO A 756 24.97 -12.18 -41.27
N GLU A 757 23.91 -12.69 -41.89
CA GLU A 757 24.02 -13.83 -42.82
C GLU A 757 25.11 -13.50 -43.85
N GLU A 758 26.16 -14.33 -43.90
CA GLU A 758 27.14 -14.28 -44.98
C GLU A 758 26.37 -14.54 -46.28
N ILE A 759 26.12 -13.46 -47.05
CA ILE A 759 25.63 -13.58 -48.41
C ILE A 759 26.78 -14.23 -49.18
N ASP A 760 26.62 -15.52 -49.46
CA ASP A 760 27.52 -16.29 -50.30
C ASP A 760 27.50 -15.64 -51.69
N ALA A 761 28.48 -14.79 -51.95
CA ALA A 761 28.74 -14.20 -53.24
C ALA A 761 29.33 -15.30 -54.13
N SER A 762 28.48 -16.20 -54.59
CA SER A 762 28.78 -17.06 -55.73
C SER A 762 28.06 -16.50 -56.96
N ASP A 763 28.88 -16.31 -57.99
CA ASP A 763 28.60 -15.79 -59.32
C ASP A 763 27.22 -16.14 -59.88
N ASP A 764 26.53 -15.15 -60.43
CA ASP A 764 25.70 -15.36 -61.61
C ASP A 764 25.72 -14.08 -62.47
N GLU A 765 26.65 -14.07 -63.43
CA GLU A 765 26.53 -13.31 -64.67
C GLU A 765 25.28 -13.79 -65.42
N ALA A 766 24.25 -12.95 -65.58
CA ALA A 766 23.35 -13.06 -66.74
C ALA A 766 22.52 -11.79 -66.98
N THR A 767 22.93 -11.08 -68.04
CA THR A 767 22.08 -10.43 -69.05
C THR A 767 21.08 -9.35 -68.63
N VAL A 768 21.53 -8.13 -68.89
CA VAL A 768 20.69 -6.99 -69.29
C VAL A 768 19.95 -7.34 -70.59
N THR A 769 18.62 -7.26 -70.58
CA THR A 769 17.83 -6.90 -71.76
C THR A 769 16.72 -5.95 -71.36
N GLU A 770 16.68 -4.83 -72.08
CA GLU A 770 15.79 -3.68 -71.98
C GLU A 770 14.32 -4.03 -72.23
N GLU A 771 13.41 -3.44 -71.46
CA GLU A 771 12.21 -2.73 -71.95
C GLU A 771 11.65 -1.79 -70.87
#